data_AF-D1P066-F1
#
_entry.id   AF-D1P066-F1
#
_cell.length_a   1.000
_cell.length_b   1.000
_cell.length_c   1.000
_cell.angle_alpha   90.00
_cell.angle_beta   90.00
_cell.angle_gamma   90.00
#
_symmetry.space_group_name_H-M   'P 1'
#
loop_
_entity.id
_entity.type
_entity.pdbx_description
1 polymer ?
#
loop_
_entity_poly.entity_id
_entity_poly.type
_entity_poly.pdbx_seq_one_letter_code
_entity_poly.pdbx_strand_id
1 'polypeptide(L)'
;MQMTQTHQVPPKNSTAMNKPLMSSPDKNWFQMKATSETTADIYIYDEIGGWGISARRFTEDLIALGNLSHINLHIHSPGGEVFEGIAIYNQLKNHNASITVYIDGLAASMASVIAMVGDEVIMPTNAMMMIHKPWGVSWGDADDMRDYADLLDKVENVLIPAYMEKTGKTKEELEAMLSEETWLTAEECVEHGFANTIIEPVKAMASLSSKRIEEFKSMPNSLKNTLKNSLANPRNTTNPVNEPAPQPQNPANAPQPDTEGIQAQVRQNEQARMNGIKDLFAMFGGKHNDTMMECVLDVNCSVENAREKLLNKLGQEATPTNKNDYGAHIFANNGNIVGDSVRASLMARAGYDEVHADNPYNCMTLRELARMSLADRGVGVASYNPMQMIAMAFTHTTSDFGNILLDVANKSILQGWNEAEETFDLWTKKGQLSDFKTATRVGMGGFNSIRKVREGAEYKYVTTSDKKETIALATYGELFSISRQAIINDDMSMLTDTPMKLGRAAKATIGDLVYDILTKNGKMQSDSKPLFGADHGNSIKGGMDVDTIANGRTAMRKQKEGERALNIRPAFMLVPTALEIAAIQVVGSGSVKGADVNANIINPIRNIAEIITEPRLDVNGDTTWYMTSAKGTDTIEVAYLNGVDVPYIDQQEGFTSDGVTTKVRIDAGVAPVDYRGLLRVEA
;
A
#
# COMPACT_ATOMS: atom_id res chain seq x y z
N MET A 1 26.48 -26.91 -41.59
CA MET A 1 25.14 -26.46 -42.00
C MET A 1 24.36 -26.09 -40.74
N GLN A 2 24.35 -24.79 -40.43
CA GLN A 2 23.42 -24.17 -39.49
C GLN A 2 22.13 -23.82 -40.23
N MET A 3 20.97 -24.04 -39.63
CA MET A 3 19.71 -23.25 -39.73
C MET A 3 18.75 -23.78 -38.66
N THR A 4 18.63 -23.09 -37.52
CA THR A 4 17.51 -22.21 -37.11
C THR A 4 16.17 -22.93 -36.90
N GLN A 5 15.85 -23.24 -35.62
CA GLN A 5 14.49 -23.53 -35.17
C GLN A 5 13.89 -22.28 -34.50
N THR A 6 12.74 -21.87 -35.01
CA THR A 6 11.82 -20.89 -34.44
C THR A 6 11.03 -21.52 -33.29
N HIS A 7 11.02 -20.87 -32.13
CA HIS A 7 10.09 -21.18 -31.03
C HIS A 7 9.27 -19.91 -30.72
N GLN A 8 7.98 -19.97 -31.05
CA GLN A 8 6.97 -19.03 -30.58
C GLN A 8 6.52 -19.44 -29.17
N VAL A 9 6.64 -18.52 -28.22
CA VAL A 9 6.08 -18.63 -26.86
C VAL A 9 4.89 -17.66 -26.76
N PRO A 10 3.68 -18.11 -26.36
CA PRO A 10 2.55 -17.24 -26.08
C PRO A 10 2.67 -16.59 -24.68
N PRO A 11 2.11 -15.38 -24.46
CA PRO A 11 2.42 -14.56 -23.31
C PRO A 11 1.72 -15.02 -22.01
N LYS A 12 2.46 -14.92 -20.90
CA LYS A 12 1.97 -15.01 -19.52
C LYS A 12 1.27 -13.70 -19.15
N ASN A 13 0.00 -13.76 -18.75
CA ASN A 13 -0.72 -12.67 -18.09
C ASN A 13 -0.30 -12.60 -16.62
N SER A 14 0.46 -11.56 -16.25
CA SER A 14 0.60 -11.10 -14.87
C SER A 14 -0.63 -10.29 -14.45
N THR A 15 -1.06 -10.54 -13.22
CA THR A 15 -2.23 -9.99 -12.53
C THR A 15 -2.15 -8.47 -12.31
N ALA A 16 -3.33 -7.87 -12.25
CA ALA A 16 -3.60 -6.44 -12.34
C ALA A 16 -3.30 -5.66 -11.06
N MET A 17 -2.55 -4.56 -11.22
CA MET A 17 -2.72 -3.33 -10.45
C MET A 17 -2.60 -2.13 -11.41
N ASN A 18 -3.42 -1.12 -11.14
CA ASN A 18 -3.66 0.10 -11.93
C ASN A 18 -4.38 -0.09 -13.28
N LYS A 19 -5.70 0.10 -13.25
CA LYS A 19 -6.43 0.64 -14.41
C LYS A 19 -5.73 1.94 -14.81
N PRO A 20 -5.26 2.12 -16.06
CA PRO A 20 -4.91 3.44 -16.54
C PRO A 20 -6.19 4.27 -16.51
N LEU A 21 -6.13 5.45 -15.89
CA LEU A 21 -7.12 6.51 -16.08
C LEU A 21 -7.36 6.62 -17.59
N MET A 22 -8.60 6.38 -18.03
CA MET A 22 -8.99 6.57 -19.42
C MET A 22 -8.57 7.98 -19.82
N SER A 23 -7.65 8.09 -20.78
CA SER A 23 -7.23 9.35 -21.36
C SER A 23 -8.47 10.09 -21.84
N SER A 24 -8.75 11.26 -21.25
CA SER A 24 -9.68 12.19 -21.87
C SER A 24 -9.08 12.58 -23.23
N PRO A 25 -9.77 12.34 -24.36
CA PRO A 25 -9.19 12.52 -25.69
C PRO A 25 -8.62 13.92 -25.98
N ASP A 26 -9.06 14.93 -25.21
CA ASP A 26 -8.77 16.35 -25.46
C ASP A 26 -7.68 16.96 -24.56
N LYS A 27 -7.04 16.20 -23.65
CA LYS A 27 -6.00 16.74 -22.76
C LYS A 27 -4.65 16.09 -22.99
N ASN A 28 -3.64 16.91 -23.29
CA ASN A 28 -2.26 16.48 -23.51
C ASN A 28 -1.29 17.46 -22.82
N TRP A 29 -0.30 16.94 -22.08
CA TRP A 29 0.73 17.77 -21.42
C TRP A 29 1.90 18.09 -22.35
N PHE A 30 1.94 17.54 -23.56
CA PHE A 30 2.92 17.94 -24.56
C PHE A 30 2.37 18.05 -25.97
N GLN A 31 3.03 18.83 -26.80
CA GLN A 31 2.74 18.93 -28.23
C GLN A 31 4.05 19.00 -29.01
N MET A 32 4.09 18.36 -30.17
CA MET A 32 5.24 18.41 -31.07
C MET A 32 4.81 18.91 -32.45
N LYS A 33 5.61 19.79 -33.04
CA LYS A 33 5.35 20.36 -34.36
C LYS A 33 6.65 20.52 -35.14
N ALA A 34 6.77 19.82 -36.26
CA ALA A 34 7.84 20.10 -37.22
C ALA A 34 7.66 21.53 -37.77
N THR A 35 8.69 22.36 -37.62
CA THR A 35 8.75 23.72 -38.16
C THR A 35 9.51 23.77 -39.48
N SER A 36 10.41 22.80 -39.70
CA SER A 36 11.11 22.57 -40.97
C SER A 36 11.38 21.07 -41.15
N GLU A 37 12.04 20.66 -42.24
CA GLU A 37 12.47 19.27 -42.44
C GLU A 37 13.46 18.77 -41.37
N THR A 38 14.18 19.67 -40.69
CA THR A 38 15.22 19.32 -39.71
C THR A 38 15.07 20.06 -38.38
N THR A 39 13.94 20.72 -38.15
CA THR A 39 13.65 21.50 -36.94
C THR A 39 12.24 21.22 -36.44
N ALA A 40 12.09 21.07 -35.13
CA ALA A 40 10.79 20.94 -34.50
C ALA A 40 10.67 21.76 -33.22
N ASP A 41 9.46 22.23 -32.96
CA ASP A 41 9.08 22.80 -31.68
C ASP A 41 8.39 21.72 -30.83
N ILE A 42 8.84 21.58 -29.60
CA ILE A 42 8.28 20.67 -28.60
C ILE A 42 7.82 21.51 -27.43
N TYR A 43 6.55 21.37 -27.04
CA TYR A 43 5.94 22.10 -25.93
C TYR A 43 5.65 21.11 -24.80
N ILE A 44 6.17 21.36 -23.59
CA ILE A 44 5.86 20.64 -22.34
C ILE A 44 5.07 21.57 -21.44
N TYR A 45 3.75 21.55 -21.59
CA TYR A 45 2.81 22.47 -20.98
C TYR A 45 1.88 21.66 -20.07
N ASP A 46 1.74 22.03 -18.81
CA ASP A 46 1.07 21.26 -17.74
C ASP A 46 1.91 20.10 -17.13
N GLU A 47 1.26 19.24 -16.36
CA GLU A 47 1.88 18.23 -15.49
C GLU A 47 2.43 17.02 -16.25
N ILE A 48 3.74 16.78 -16.11
CA ILE A 48 4.44 15.66 -16.75
C ILE A 48 3.90 14.33 -16.22
N GLY A 49 3.51 13.43 -17.12
CA GLY A 49 2.87 12.16 -16.75
C GLY A 49 1.37 12.28 -16.47
N GLY A 50 0.80 13.48 -16.56
CA GLY A 50 -0.63 13.73 -16.40
C GLY A 50 -1.50 12.99 -17.44
N TRP A 51 -2.78 12.81 -17.12
CA TRP A 51 -3.80 12.23 -18.02
C TRP A 51 -3.47 10.84 -18.60
N GLY A 52 -2.58 10.08 -17.96
CA GLY A 52 -2.16 8.75 -18.41
C GLY A 52 -1.26 8.76 -19.64
N ILE A 53 -0.66 9.92 -19.97
CA ILE A 53 0.24 10.08 -21.11
C ILE A 53 1.67 9.85 -20.62
N SER A 54 2.31 8.78 -21.11
CA SER A 54 3.66 8.37 -20.72
C SER A 54 4.75 8.92 -21.66
N ALA A 55 5.99 8.90 -21.19
CA ALA A 55 7.21 9.19 -21.93
C ALA A 55 7.38 8.27 -23.13
N ARG A 56 6.76 7.08 -23.14
CA ARG A 56 6.71 6.22 -24.32
C ARG A 56 6.02 6.95 -25.48
N ARG A 57 4.87 7.58 -25.25
CA ARG A 57 4.16 8.33 -26.29
C ARG A 57 4.99 9.52 -26.75
N PHE A 58 5.62 10.24 -25.82
CA PHE A 58 6.57 11.32 -26.14
C PHE A 58 7.69 10.83 -27.06
N THR A 59 8.27 9.66 -26.76
CA THR A 59 9.34 9.06 -27.55
C THR A 59 8.85 8.65 -28.95
N GLU A 60 7.66 8.04 -29.04
CA GLU A 60 7.04 7.67 -30.32
C GLU A 60 6.80 8.91 -31.20
N ASP A 61 6.27 9.99 -30.62
CA ASP A 61 6.03 11.25 -31.33
C ASP A 61 7.36 11.95 -31.72
N LEU A 62 8.39 11.90 -30.86
CA LEU A 62 9.72 12.44 -31.17
C LEU A 62 10.37 11.68 -32.34
N ILE A 63 10.32 10.35 -32.34
CA ILE A 63 10.83 9.52 -33.43
C ILE A 63 10.06 9.80 -34.74
N ALA A 64 8.75 10.04 -34.64
CA ALA A 64 7.91 10.33 -35.80
C ALA A 64 8.27 11.66 -36.50
N LEU A 65 8.93 12.59 -35.82
CA LEU A 65 9.44 13.83 -36.42
C LEU A 65 10.64 13.60 -37.36
N GLY A 66 11.25 12.40 -37.32
CA GLY A 66 12.38 12.05 -38.19
C GLY A 66 13.71 12.59 -37.69
N ASN A 67 14.65 12.82 -38.62
CA ASN A 67 16.01 13.22 -38.27
C ASN A 67 16.11 14.74 -38.07
N LEU A 68 16.03 15.18 -36.82
CA LEU A 68 16.14 16.60 -36.47
C LEU A 68 17.59 17.00 -36.22
N SER A 69 17.96 18.19 -36.70
CA SER A 69 19.22 18.87 -36.41
C SER A 69 19.09 19.89 -35.28
N HIS A 70 17.88 20.39 -35.03
CA HIS A 70 17.59 21.38 -34.00
C HIS A 70 16.21 21.16 -33.37
N ILE A 71 16.10 21.35 -32.06
CA ILE A 71 14.84 21.24 -31.30
C ILE A 71 14.66 22.52 -30.48
N ASN A 72 13.51 23.17 -30.63
CA ASN A 72 13.08 24.24 -29.72
C ASN A 72 12.17 23.62 -28.66
N LEU A 73 12.64 23.52 -27.42
CA LEU A 73 11.89 22.95 -26.30
C LEU A 73 11.28 24.05 -25.44
N HIS A 74 9.98 24.22 -25.55
CA HIS A 74 9.15 25.18 -24.82
C HIS A 74 8.60 24.57 -23.52
N ILE A 75 8.85 25.19 -22.37
CA ILE A 75 8.46 24.67 -21.06
C ILE A 75 7.57 25.68 -20.31
N HIS A 76 6.37 25.22 -19.96
CA HIS A 76 5.45 25.89 -19.05
C HIS A 76 4.76 24.83 -18.16
N SER A 77 5.51 24.29 -17.20
CA SER A 77 5.13 23.09 -16.44
C SER A 77 5.47 23.21 -14.95
N PRO A 78 4.57 22.72 -14.05
CA PRO A 78 4.83 22.63 -12.62
C PRO A 78 5.69 21.39 -12.26
N GLY A 79 6.12 20.59 -13.25
CA GLY A 79 6.76 19.30 -13.04
C GLY A 79 5.77 18.15 -13.14
N GLY A 80 6.06 17.02 -12.48
CA GLY A 80 5.20 15.84 -12.51
C GLY A 80 5.93 14.55 -12.11
N GLU A 81 5.59 13.45 -12.76
CA GLU A 81 6.15 12.11 -12.50
C GLU A 81 7.64 12.04 -12.83
N VAL A 82 8.46 11.69 -11.83
CA VAL A 82 9.93 11.76 -11.93
C VAL A 82 10.50 10.76 -12.94
N PHE A 83 10.02 9.52 -12.93
CA PHE A 83 10.53 8.50 -13.86
C PHE A 83 10.15 8.77 -15.31
N GLU A 84 8.97 9.35 -15.56
CA GLU A 84 8.57 9.82 -16.89
C GLU A 84 9.47 10.97 -17.35
N GLY A 85 9.75 11.92 -16.45
CA GLY A 85 10.67 13.03 -16.73
C GLY A 85 12.10 12.58 -17.03
N ILE A 86 12.64 11.62 -16.27
CA ILE A 86 13.99 11.07 -16.50
C ILE A 86 14.05 10.40 -17.88
N ALA A 87 13.01 9.66 -18.26
CA ALA A 87 12.95 9.04 -19.58
C ALA A 87 12.99 10.11 -20.69
N ILE A 88 12.21 11.18 -20.56
CA ILE A 88 12.20 12.31 -21.51
C ILE A 88 13.57 12.98 -21.58
N TYR A 89 14.16 13.32 -20.44
CA TYR A 89 15.49 13.91 -20.35
C TYR A 89 16.53 13.06 -21.08
N ASN A 90 16.54 11.75 -20.83
CA ASN A 90 17.48 10.83 -21.47
C ASN A 90 17.26 10.69 -22.98
N GLN A 91 16.01 10.71 -23.46
CA GLN A 91 15.73 10.68 -24.90
C GLN A 91 16.22 11.95 -25.59
N LEU A 92 16.00 13.11 -24.98
CA LEU A 92 16.45 14.39 -25.50
C LEU A 92 17.98 14.50 -25.46
N LYS A 93 18.63 14.12 -24.35
CA LYS A 93 20.09 14.17 -24.18
C LYS A 93 20.82 13.28 -25.18
N ASN A 94 20.22 12.14 -25.54
CA ASN A 94 20.79 11.22 -26.53
C ASN A 94 20.41 11.56 -27.97
N HIS A 95 19.60 12.60 -28.21
CA HIS A 95 19.23 13.02 -29.55
C HIS A 95 20.38 13.80 -30.19
N ASN A 96 20.63 13.61 -31.50
CA ASN A 96 21.70 14.30 -32.23
C ASN A 96 21.41 15.79 -32.53
N ALA A 97 20.27 16.30 -32.08
CA ALA A 97 19.85 17.67 -32.39
C ALA A 97 20.43 18.60 -31.35
N SER A 98 20.81 19.81 -31.74
CA SER A 98 21.04 20.86 -30.77
C SER A 98 19.72 21.33 -30.18
N ILE A 99 19.63 21.49 -28.87
CA ILE A 99 18.38 21.77 -28.16
C ILE A 99 18.44 23.17 -27.54
N THR A 100 17.56 24.05 -27.97
CA THR A 100 17.32 25.35 -27.34
C THR A 100 16.08 25.27 -26.48
N VAL A 101 16.20 25.54 -25.19
CA VAL A 101 15.10 25.49 -24.23
C VAL A 101 14.57 26.90 -23.98
N TYR A 102 13.26 27.09 -24.07
CA TYR A 102 12.55 28.32 -23.74
C TYR A 102 11.67 28.08 -22.51
N ILE A 103 11.90 28.83 -21.44
CA ILE A 103 11.04 28.81 -20.25
C ILE A 103 9.93 29.84 -20.45
N ASP A 104 8.80 29.44 -21.03
CA ASP A 104 7.74 30.39 -21.42
C ASP A 104 6.95 30.97 -20.23
N GLY A 105 7.10 30.38 -19.05
CA GLY A 105 6.66 31.04 -17.81
C GLY A 105 6.99 30.29 -16.53
N LEU A 106 6.97 28.95 -16.52
CA LEU A 106 7.30 28.16 -15.34
C LEU A 106 8.04 26.88 -15.72
N ALA A 107 9.17 26.62 -15.06
CA ALA A 107 9.81 25.31 -15.03
C ALA A 107 10.06 24.91 -13.58
N ALA A 108 9.14 24.15 -13.00
CA ALA A 108 9.21 23.75 -11.60
C ALA A 108 9.42 22.23 -11.46
N SER A 109 10.11 21.81 -10.40
CA SER A 109 10.30 20.38 -10.09
C SER A 109 10.89 19.61 -11.29
N MET A 110 10.33 18.47 -11.71
CA MET A 110 10.88 17.67 -12.81
C MET A 110 11.03 18.45 -14.14
N ALA A 111 10.25 19.52 -14.36
CA ALA A 111 10.39 20.37 -15.54
C ALA A 111 11.70 21.18 -15.55
N SER A 112 12.20 21.59 -14.38
CA SER A 112 13.50 22.27 -14.30
C SER A 112 14.66 21.31 -14.55
N VAL A 113 14.54 20.03 -14.20
CA VAL A 113 15.53 19.01 -14.60
C VAL A 113 15.54 18.84 -16.12
N ILE A 114 14.37 18.71 -16.75
CA ILE A 114 14.25 18.57 -18.21
C ILE A 114 14.87 19.78 -18.91
N ALA A 115 14.68 20.99 -18.39
CA ALA A 115 15.28 22.20 -18.94
C ALA A 115 16.82 22.13 -19.04
N MET A 116 17.49 21.35 -18.17
CA MET A 116 18.95 21.20 -18.18
C MET A 116 19.48 20.41 -19.38
N VAL A 117 18.61 19.82 -20.21
CA VAL A 117 19.03 19.14 -21.45
C VAL A 117 19.44 20.12 -22.54
N GLY A 118 19.04 21.40 -22.43
CA GLY A 118 19.30 22.41 -23.44
C GLY A 118 20.78 22.79 -23.54
N ASP A 119 21.28 22.88 -24.76
CA ASP A 119 22.56 23.53 -25.06
C ASP A 119 22.48 25.00 -24.65
N GLU A 120 21.37 25.66 -24.99
CA GLU A 120 21.00 27.00 -24.56
C GLU A 120 19.66 26.98 -23.82
N VAL A 121 19.59 27.65 -22.67
CA VAL A 121 18.35 27.84 -21.89
C VAL A 121 18.03 29.34 -21.85
N ILE A 122 16.88 29.71 -22.40
CA ILE A 122 16.42 31.08 -22.57
C ILE A 122 15.22 31.30 -21.66
N MET A 123 15.26 32.37 -20.86
CA MET A 123 14.27 32.65 -19.84
C MET A 123 13.82 34.12 -19.91
N PRO A 124 12.54 34.42 -20.17
CA PRO A 124 11.97 35.76 -20.05
C PRO A 124 12.02 36.28 -18.62
N THR A 125 12.15 37.60 -18.44
CA THR A 125 12.19 38.25 -17.10
C THR A 125 10.94 38.02 -16.24
N ASN A 126 9.82 37.61 -16.85
CA ASN A 126 8.58 37.27 -16.15
C ASN A 126 8.38 35.76 -15.90
N ALA A 127 9.37 34.93 -16.20
CA ALA A 127 9.34 33.49 -15.92
C ALA A 127 9.98 33.14 -14.57
N MET A 128 9.65 31.96 -14.04
CA MET A 128 10.29 31.40 -12.83
C MET A 128 10.74 29.96 -13.03
N MET A 129 11.81 29.59 -12.33
CA MET A 129 12.24 28.20 -12.16
C MET A 129 12.14 27.80 -10.69
N MET A 130 11.81 26.54 -10.41
CA MET A 130 11.82 26.01 -9.06
C MET A 130 12.52 24.64 -9.01
N ILE A 131 13.39 24.47 -8.02
CA ILE A 131 14.04 23.20 -7.70
C ILE A 131 13.74 22.79 -6.26
N HIS A 132 13.45 21.51 -6.05
CA HIS A 132 13.17 20.94 -4.73
C HIS A 132 13.48 19.45 -4.71
N LYS A 133 13.59 18.85 -3.52
CA LYS A 133 13.79 17.41 -3.37
C LYS A 133 12.67 16.59 -4.04
N PRO A 134 12.97 15.38 -4.53
CA PRO A 134 11.94 14.44 -4.94
C PRO A 134 10.93 14.23 -3.81
N TRP A 135 9.65 14.34 -4.15
CA TRP A 135 8.56 14.19 -3.22
C TRP A 135 7.67 13.03 -3.66
N GLY A 136 7.20 12.26 -2.69
CA GLY A 136 6.23 11.21 -2.91
C GLY A 136 5.58 10.76 -1.61
N VAL A 137 4.66 9.81 -1.74
CA VAL A 137 3.89 9.25 -0.63
C VAL A 137 4.04 7.74 -0.61
N SER A 138 4.25 7.16 0.57
CA SER A 138 4.26 5.71 0.79
C SER A 138 3.34 5.37 1.95
N TRP A 139 2.84 4.13 1.93
CA TRP A 139 1.95 3.57 2.94
C TRP A 139 2.47 2.15 3.24
N GLY A 140 2.64 1.81 4.52
CA GLY A 140 3.28 0.56 4.93
C GLY A 140 3.80 0.62 6.36
N ASP A 141 4.59 -0.36 6.76
CA ASP A 141 5.25 -0.38 8.06
C ASP A 141 6.51 0.52 8.11
N ALA A 142 7.22 0.49 9.24
CA ALA A 142 8.41 1.35 9.42
C ALA A 142 9.54 1.02 8.44
N ASP A 143 9.67 -0.23 7.99
CA ASP A 143 10.69 -0.63 7.03
C ASP A 143 10.27 -0.19 5.62
N ASP A 144 8.99 -0.30 5.27
CA ASP A 144 8.46 0.26 4.01
C ASP A 144 8.69 1.78 3.91
N MET A 145 8.52 2.51 5.02
CA MET A 145 8.76 3.97 5.04
C MET A 145 10.23 4.32 4.87
N ARG A 146 11.14 3.56 5.50
CA ARG A 146 12.59 3.77 5.35
C ARG A 146 13.06 3.42 3.95
N ASP A 147 12.61 2.30 3.41
CA ASP A 147 12.93 1.87 2.05
C ASP A 147 12.45 2.91 1.01
N TYR A 148 11.29 3.54 1.26
CA TYR A 148 10.79 4.60 0.40
C TYR A 148 11.58 5.91 0.55
N ALA A 149 11.98 6.30 1.77
CA ALA A 149 12.86 7.45 1.98
C ALA A 149 14.21 7.24 1.28
N ASP A 150 14.81 6.05 1.45
CA ASP A 150 16.06 5.65 0.77
C ASP A 150 15.90 5.67 -0.76
N LEU A 151 14.71 5.34 -1.28
CA LEU A 151 14.41 5.45 -2.71
C LEU A 151 14.37 6.92 -3.15
N LEU A 152 13.72 7.82 -2.40
CA LEU A 152 13.69 9.24 -2.72
C LEU A 152 15.09 9.86 -2.71
N ASP A 153 15.94 9.49 -1.74
CA ASP A 153 17.34 9.91 -1.70
C ASP A 153 18.13 9.39 -2.91
N LYS A 154 17.89 8.14 -3.33
CA LYS A 154 18.50 7.59 -4.56
C LYS A 154 18.03 8.36 -5.80
N VAL A 155 16.74 8.70 -5.87
CA VAL A 155 16.19 9.49 -6.97
C VAL A 155 16.81 10.88 -6.99
N GLU A 156 16.99 11.54 -5.85
CA GLU A 156 17.66 12.84 -5.74
C GLU A 156 19.08 12.76 -6.32
N ASN A 157 19.83 11.75 -5.93
CA ASN A 157 21.18 11.48 -6.44
C ASN A 157 21.23 11.22 -7.95
N VAL A 158 20.15 10.71 -8.56
CA VAL A 158 20.03 10.51 -10.01
C VAL A 158 19.75 11.84 -10.74
N LEU A 159 19.05 12.78 -10.11
CA LEU A 159 18.67 14.05 -10.74
C LEU A 159 19.76 15.13 -10.62
N ILE A 160 20.51 15.15 -9.51
CA ILE A 160 21.57 16.13 -9.24
C ILE A 160 22.59 16.28 -10.40
N PRO A 161 23.09 15.20 -11.04
CA PRO A 161 24.05 15.31 -12.13
C PRO A 161 23.59 16.21 -13.30
N ALA A 162 22.30 16.23 -13.61
CA ALA A 162 21.77 17.09 -14.68
C ALA A 162 21.94 18.58 -14.33
N TYR A 163 21.70 18.97 -13.07
CA TYR A 163 21.94 20.33 -12.61
C TYR A 163 23.43 20.64 -12.49
N MET A 164 24.25 19.70 -12.01
CA MET A 164 25.71 19.89 -11.92
C MET A 164 26.31 20.17 -13.29
N GLU A 165 25.93 19.39 -14.30
CA GLU A 165 26.45 19.55 -15.67
C GLU A 165 26.11 20.94 -16.24
N LYS A 166 24.89 21.45 -15.99
CA LYS A 166 24.45 22.75 -16.51
C LYS A 166 25.01 23.94 -15.73
N THR A 167 24.97 23.87 -14.39
CA THR A 167 25.29 25.01 -13.51
C THR A 167 26.75 25.10 -13.12
N GLY A 168 27.49 23.98 -13.16
CA GLY A 168 28.85 23.88 -12.62
C GLY A 168 28.94 23.90 -11.09
N LYS A 169 27.81 23.90 -10.37
CA LYS A 169 27.76 23.86 -8.91
C LYS A 169 28.15 22.49 -8.37
N THR A 170 28.63 22.49 -7.13
CA THR A 170 28.91 21.25 -6.39
C THR A 170 27.63 20.53 -6.01
N LYS A 171 27.75 19.23 -5.71
CA LYS A 171 26.61 18.41 -5.26
C LYS A 171 26.01 18.98 -3.98
N GLU A 172 26.86 19.40 -3.05
CA GLU A 172 26.47 19.93 -1.74
C GLU A 172 25.70 21.24 -1.86
N GLU A 173 26.11 22.14 -2.77
CA GLU A 173 25.38 23.38 -3.04
C GLU A 173 23.99 23.10 -3.62
N LEU A 174 23.89 22.14 -4.54
CA LEU A 174 22.61 21.77 -5.16
C LEU A 174 21.69 21.06 -4.18
N GLU A 175 22.20 20.16 -3.33
CA GLU A 175 21.44 19.51 -2.26
C GLU A 175 20.85 20.53 -1.28
N ALA A 176 21.62 21.58 -0.93
CA ALA A 176 21.13 22.67 -0.09
C ALA A 176 19.98 23.43 -0.77
N MET A 177 20.15 23.81 -2.04
CA MET A 177 19.10 24.52 -2.79
C MET A 177 17.83 23.65 -2.99
N LEU A 178 18.00 22.34 -3.24
CA LEU A 178 16.88 21.40 -3.35
C LEU A 178 16.14 21.23 -2.02
N SER A 179 16.87 21.22 -0.90
CA SER A 179 16.29 21.10 0.43
C SER A 179 15.47 22.34 0.84
N GLU A 180 15.81 23.52 0.33
CA GLU A 180 15.13 24.79 0.66
C GLU A 180 13.86 25.05 -0.18
N GLU A 181 13.58 24.22 -1.19
CA GLU A 181 12.58 24.50 -2.23
C GLU A 181 12.85 25.89 -2.84
N THR A 182 13.94 25.98 -3.62
CA THR A 182 14.43 27.26 -4.15
C THR A 182 13.63 27.69 -5.37
N TRP A 183 13.06 28.90 -5.30
CA TRP A 183 12.43 29.60 -6.41
C TRP A 183 13.40 30.65 -6.97
N LEU A 184 13.60 30.66 -8.29
CA LEU A 184 14.59 31.49 -8.98
C LEU A 184 13.91 32.33 -10.08
N THR A 185 14.23 33.63 -10.14
CA THR A 185 13.91 34.50 -11.28
C THR A 185 14.82 34.20 -12.49
N ALA A 186 14.58 34.84 -13.63
CA ALA A 186 15.43 34.69 -14.80
C ALA A 186 16.87 35.17 -14.55
N GLU A 187 17.02 36.28 -13.81
CA GLU A 187 18.31 36.83 -13.40
C GLU A 187 19.05 35.87 -12.48
N GLU A 188 18.37 35.35 -11.46
CA GLU A 188 18.95 34.37 -10.53
C GLU A 188 19.29 33.06 -11.25
N CYS A 189 18.47 32.62 -12.22
CA CYS A 189 18.79 31.44 -13.02
C CYS A 189 20.07 31.62 -13.83
N VAL A 190 20.31 32.80 -14.42
CA VAL A 190 21.57 33.07 -15.12
C VAL A 190 22.74 33.17 -14.15
N GLU A 191 22.56 33.87 -13.03
CA GLU A 191 23.60 34.00 -12.00
C GLU A 191 24.02 32.64 -11.41
N HIS A 192 23.05 31.76 -11.19
CA HIS A 192 23.28 30.41 -10.67
C HIS A 192 23.57 29.36 -11.78
N GLY A 193 23.60 29.76 -13.05
CA GLY A 193 23.96 28.90 -14.19
C GLY A 193 22.87 27.92 -14.66
N PHE A 194 21.62 28.07 -14.20
CA PHE A 194 20.47 27.30 -14.69
C PHE A 194 19.98 27.79 -16.07
N ALA A 195 20.21 29.07 -16.39
CA ALA A 195 19.87 29.68 -17.67
C ALA A 195 21.09 30.35 -18.33
N ASN A 196 21.02 30.57 -19.64
CA ASN A 196 22.07 31.20 -20.43
C ASN A 196 21.70 32.64 -20.83
N THR A 197 20.46 32.85 -21.27
CA THR A 197 20.03 34.10 -21.90
C THR A 197 18.73 34.60 -21.29
N ILE A 198 18.68 35.89 -20.96
CA ILE A 198 17.45 36.57 -20.51
C ILE A 198 16.88 37.36 -21.67
N ILE A 199 15.56 37.24 -21.88
CA ILE A 199 14.83 37.98 -22.91
C ILE A 199 13.72 38.83 -22.30
N GLU A 200 13.22 39.79 -23.08
CA GLU A 200 12.08 40.61 -22.71
C GLU A 200 10.83 39.77 -22.41
N PRO A 201 9.90 40.28 -21.57
CA PRO A 201 8.71 39.53 -21.17
C PRO A 201 7.92 39.03 -22.38
N VAL A 202 7.75 37.71 -22.45
CA VAL A 202 6.84 37.10 -23.42
C VAL A 202 5.45 37.12 -22.79
N LYS A 203 4.41 37.47 -23.56
CA LYS A 203 3.02 37.29 -23.12
C LYS A 203 2.79 35.79 -22.92
N ALA A 204 2.84 35.33 -21.68
CA ALA A 204 2.56 33.94 -21.32
C ALA A 204 1.20 33.53 -21.90
N MET A 205 1.22 32.58 -22.83
CA MET A 205 0.07 32.23 -23.67
C MET A 205 -0.70 30.98 -23.17
N ALA A 206 -0.43 30.46 -21.98
CA ALA A 206 -1.10 29.28 -21.45
C ALA A 206 -1.56 29.50 -20.00
N SER A 207 -2.79 29.11 -19.70
CA SER A 207 -3.30 29.04 -18.32
C SER A 207 -2.87 27.70 -17.71
N LEU A 208 -1.96 27.72 -16.73
CA LEU A 208 -1.55 26.52 -16.01
C LEU A 208 -2.63 26.13 -14.98
N SER A 209 -3.26 24.96 -15.15
CA SER A 209 -4.23 24.43 -14.16
C SER A 209 -3.75 23.09 -13.59
N SER A 210 -2.93 23.12 -12.54
CA SER A 210 -2.54 21.92 -11.79
C SER A 210 -2.72 22.12 -10.29
N LYS A 211 -3.26 21.09 -9.62
CA LYS A 211 -3.38 21.05 -8.14
C LYS A 211 -2.02 20.97 -7.46
N ARG A 212 -0.98 20.48 -8.15
CA ARG A 212 0.39 20.35 -7.63
C ARG A 212 1.02 21.69 -7.27
N ILE A 213 0.55 22.78 -7.88
CA ILE A 213 0.98 24.16 -7.57
C ILE A 213 0.64 24.52 -6.11
N GLU A 214 -0.43 23.96 -5.54
CA GLU A 214 -0.85 24.22 -4.15
C GLU A 214 0.01 23.46 -3.12
N GLU A 215 0.81 22.49 -3.56
CA GLU A 215 1.61 21.60 -2.71
C GLU A 215 3.01 22.16 -2.40
N PHE A 216 3.45 23.20 -3.14
CA PHE A 216 4.74 23.87 -2.93
C PHE A 216 4.71 24.81 -1.71
N LYS A 217 5.61 24.57 -0.75
CA LYS A 217 5.61 25.21 0.58
C LYS A 217 6.19 26.63 0.54
N SER A 218 7.24 26.84 -0.25
CA SER A 218 8.04 28.07 -0.30
C SER A 218 7.65 29.01 -1.45
N MET A 219 6.56 28.72 -2.17
CA MET A 219 6.15 29.54 -3.32
C MET A 219 5.89 31.02 -2.97
N PRO A 220 6.53 31.98 -3.68
CA PRO A 220 6.33 33.42 -3.47
C PRO A 220 4.86 33.87 -3.62
N ASN A 221 4.43 34.79 -2.76
CA ASN A 221 3.05 35.29 -2.75
C ASN A 221 2.64 36.02 -4.05
N SER A 222 3.60 36.66 -4.73
CA SER A 222 3.38 37.28 -6.05
C SER A 222 2.98 36.25 -7.10
N LEU A 223 3.61 35.08 -7.09
CA LEU A 223 3.31 33.99 -8.02
C LEU A 223 1.98 33.31 -7.70
N LYS A 224 1.68 33.08 -6.41
CA LYS A 224 0.38 32.56 -5.95
C LYS A 224 -0.78 33.42 -6.45
N ASN A 225 -0.63 34.75 -6.46
CA ASN A 225 -1.65 35.67 -6.92
C ASN A 225 -1.79 35.68 -8.45
N THR A 226 -0.69 35.62 -9.19
CA THR A 226 -0.72 35.57 -10.67
C THR A 226 -1.33 34.27 -11.20
N LEU A 227 -1.01 33.12 -10.59
CA LEU A 227 -1.56 31.81 -10.97
C LEU A 227 -3.04 31.67 -10.60
N LYS A 228 -3.47 32.19 -9.43
CA LYS A 228 -4.90 32.24 -9.06
C LYS A 228 -5.73 33.14 -9.98
N ASN A 229 -5.16 34.26 -10.43
CA ASN A 229 -5.86 35.20 -11.31
C ASN A 229 -6.02 34.68 -12.76
N SER A 230 -5.19 33.73 -13.20
CA SER A 230 -5.38 33.04 -14.49
C SER A 230 -6.62 32.13 -14.53
N LEU A 231 -7.18 31.75 -13.38
CA LEU A 231 -8.38 30.90 -13.27
C LEU A 231 -9.69 31.71 -13.27
N ALA A 232 -9.60 33.04 -13.17
CA ALA A 232 -10.74 33.94 -13.07
C ALA A 232 -10.80 34.90 -14.29
N ASN A 233 -11.45 34.43 -15.36
CA ASN A 233 -11.91 35.19 -16.53
C ASN A 233 -10.84 35.81 -17.48
N PRO A 234 -10.85 35.46 -18.78
CA PRO A 234 -10.10 36.17 -19.80
C PRO A 234 -10.89 37.40 -20.24
N ARG A 235 -10.72 38.56 -19.60
CA ARG A 235 -11.14 39.86 -20.16
C ARG A 235 -10.49 41.05 -19.45
N ASN A 236 -9.75 41.82 -20.24
CA ASN A 236 -9.30 43.20 -20.05
C ASN A 236 -8.37 43.51 -18.86
N THR A 237 -7.11 43.80 -19.20
CA THR A 237 -6.46 45.03 -18.71
C THR A 237 -5.58 45.63 -19.83
N THR A 238 -6.10 46.65 -20.50
CA THR A 238 -5.30 47.71 -21.11
C THR A 238 -5.16 48.82 -20.08
N ASN A 239 -3.94 49.13 -19.65
CA ASN A 239 -3.44 50.50 -19.44
C ASN A 239 -1.97 50.45 -19.00
N PRO A 240 -1.04 51.08 -19.73
CA PRO A 240 0.36 51.15 -19.36
C PRO A 240 0.59 52.27 -18.33
N VAL A 241 1.30 51.95 -17.25
CA VAL A 241 1.86 52.95 -16.32
C VAL A 241 3.23 53.35 -16.84
N ASN A 242 3.33 54.63 -17.16
CA ASN A 242 4.55 55.37 -17.48
C ASN A 242 5.34 55.60 -16.18
N GLU A 243 6.63 55.27 -16.16
CA GLU A 243 7.67 56.02 -15.44
C GLU A 243 9.06 55.74 -16.09
N PRO A 244 10.01 56.70 -16.04
CA PRO A 244 10.96 56.95 -17.14
C PRO A 244 12.30 56.23 -16.98
N ALA A 245 12.91 55.91 -18.12
CA ALA A 245 14.27 55.38 -18.24
C ALA A 245 15.36 56.42 -17.89
N PRO A 246 16.48 56.02 -17.26
CA PRO A 246 17.68 56.85 -17.16
C PRO A 246 18.54 56.72 -18.43
N GLN A 247 19.11 57.86 -18.86
CA GLN A 247 20.10 57.95 -19.95
C GLN A 247 21.55 57.74 -19.46
N PRO A 248 22.48 57.34 -20.36
CA PRO A 248 23.81 56.84 -20.01
C PRO A 248 24.92 57.92 -20.01
N GLN A 249 25.94 57.74 -19.18
CA GLN A 249 27.25 58.41 -19.32
C GLN A 249 28.41 57.48 -18.93
N ASN A 250 29.49 57.53 -19.71
CA ASN A 250 30.81 56.94 -19.50
C ASN A 250 31.86 58.04 -19.81
N PRO A 251 33.16 57.93 -19.45
CA PRO A 251 33.80 57.32 -18.27
C PRO A 251 34.91 58.24 -17.66
N ALA A 252 35.60 57.72 -16.63
CA ALA A 252 36.93 58.13 -16.09
C ALA A 252 37.01 59.15 -14.93
N ASN A 253 37.33 58.65 -13.73
CA ASN A 253 38.58 58.99 -13.02
C ASN A 253 38.77 58.10 -11.76
N ALA A 254 40.03 57.76 -11.47
CA ALA A 254 40.44 56.98 -10.30
C ALA A 254 40.28 57.78 -8.98
N PRO A 255 40.13 57.11 -7.81
CA PRO A 255 39.63 57.75 -6.59
C PRO A 255 40.72 58.42 -5.75
N GLN A 256 40.42 59.61 -5.23
CA GLN A 256 40.96 60.10 -3.95
C GLN A 256 39.87 60.00 -2.87
N PRO A 257 40.22 59.78 -1.59
CA PRO A 257 39.23 59.50 -0.55
C PRO A 257 38.44 60.76 -0.18
N ASP A 258 37.15 60.75 -0.53
CA ASP A 258 36.17 61.79 -0.17
C ASP A 258 35.74 61.60 1.29
N THR A 259 36.10 62.58 2.12
CA THR A 259 35.78 62.55 3.56
C THR A 259 34.32 62.96 3.82
N GLU A 260 33.67 63.64 2.87
CA GLU A 260 32.25 64.02 2.96
C GLU A 260 31.32 62.87 2.56
N GLY A 261 31.69 62.08 1.56
CA GLY A 261 30.99 60.86 1.16
C GLY A 261 30.93 59.81 2.28
N ILE A 262 32.00 59.63 3.04
CA ILE A 262 32.03 58.71 4.20
C ILE A 262 31.10 59.20 5.31
N GLN A 263 31.06 60.51 5.58
CA GLN A 263 30.15 61.07 6.60
C GLN A 263 28.67 60.99 6.19
N ALA A 264 28.38 61.15 4.89
CA ALA A 264 27.03 60.96 4.35
C ALA A 264 26.59 59.49 4.44
N GLN A 265 27.49 58.55 4.10
CA GLN A 265 27.23 57.12 4.21
C GLN A 265 27.01 56.67 5.66
N VAL A 266 27.80 57.18 6.61
CA VAL A 266 27.63 56.86 8.04
C VAL A 266 26.29 57.38 8.56
N ARG A 267 25.85 58.58 8.15
CA ARG A 267 24.52 59.10 8.52
C ARG A 267 23.38 58.27 7.92
N GLN A 268 23.51 57.84 6.66
CA GLN A 268 22.51 56.97 6.02
C GLN A 268 22.45 55.60 6.68
N ASN A 269 23.60 55.00 6.99
CA ASN A 269 23.68 53.70 7.67
C ASN A 269 23.08 53.79 9.09
N GLU A 270 23.34 54.87 9.82
CA GLU A 270 22.77 55.07 11.16
C GLU A 270 21.25 55.28 11.09
N GLN A 271 20.76 56.03 10.10
CA GLN A 271 19.33 56.23 9.92
C GLN A 271 18.62 54.94 9.48
N ALA A 272 19.25 54.11 8.66
CA ALA A 272 18.76 52.78 8.30
C ALA A 272 18.73 51.84 9.53
N ARG A 273 19.76 51.88 10.39
CA ARG A 273 19.78 51.12 11.66
C ARG A 273 18.63 51.53 12.58
N MET A 274 18.44 52.84 12.79
CA MET A 274 17.36 53.36 13.64
C MET A 274 15.97 53.02 13.10
N ASN A 275 15.78 53.06 11.79
CA ASN A 275 14.50 52.68 11.16
C ASN A 275 14.27 51.17 11.28
N GLY A 276 15.27 50.33 11.00
CA GLY A 276 15.16 48.88 11.15
C GLY A 276 14.84 48.43 12.58
N ILE A 277 15.39 49.10 13.59
CA ILE A 277 15.03 48.85 15.01
C ILE A 277 13.59 49.30 15.29
N LYS A 278 13.14 50.44 14.77
CA LYS A 278 11.76 50.89 14.98
C LYS A 278 10.74 49.97 14.31
N ASP A 279 11.01 49.52 13.09
CA ASP A 279 10.13 48.62 12.34
C ASP A 279 9.99 47.25 13.01
N LEU A 280 11.09 46.73 13.56
CA LEU A 280 11.11 45.49 14.35
C LEU A 280 10.15 45.55 15.56
N PHE A 281 10.08 46.68 16.25
CA PHE A 281 9.24 46.86 17.43
C PHE A 281 7.83 47.36 17.11
N ALA A 282 7.61 47.96 15.92
CA ALA A 282 6.31 48.45 15.47
C ALA A 282 5.25 47.33 15.38
N MET A 283 5.69 46.10 15.06
CA MET A 283 4.82 44.92 15.00
C MET A 283 4.17 44.55 16.35
N PHE A 284 4.69 45.06 17.47
CA PHE A 284 4.22 44.73 18.82
C PHE A 284 3.31 45.82 19.43
N GLY A 285 2.80 46.75 18.61
CA GLY A 285 1.76 47.70 19.01
C GLY A 285 2.11 48.57 20.23
N GLY A 286 3.40 48.86 20.42
CA GLY A 286 3.92 49.70 21.51
C GLY A 286 4.23 49.00 22.84
N LYS A 287 4.06 47.67 22.94
CA LYS A 287 4.23 46.93 24.20
C LYS A 287 5.68 46.74 24.68
N HIS A 288 6.68 47.17 23.90
CA HIS A 288 8.11 47.08 24.26
C HIS A 288 8.88 48.36 23.90
N ASN A 289 8.22 49.52 23.98
CA ASN A 289 8.80 50.82 23.61
C ASN A 289 10.03 51.19 24.45
N ASP A 290 10.09 50.75 25.71
CA ASP A 290 11.24 51.02 26.59
C ASP A 290 12.51 50.32 26.07
N THR A 291 12.41 49.03 25.75
CA THR A 291 13.51 48.24 25.15
C THR A 291 13.88 48.76 23.75
N MET A 292 12.89 49.20 22.97
CA MET A 292 13.15 49.85 21.68
C MET A 292 13.99 51.12 21.87
N MET A 293 13.61 51.97 22.83
CA MET A 293 14.29 53.24 23.08
C MET A 293 15.72 53.02 23.60
N GLU A 294 15.95 52.02 24.43
CA GLU A 294 17.29 51.57 24.83
C GLU A 294 18.15 51.14 23.64
N CYS A 295 17.58 50.38 22.69
CA CYS A 295 18.30 49.92 21.50
C CYS A 295 18.59 51.04 20.49
N VAL A 296 17.69 52.03 20.39
CA VAL A 296 17.87 53.18 19.51
C VAL A 296 18.92 54.16 20.06
N LEU A 297 18.98 54.34 21.38
CA LEU A 297 19.96 55.21 22.05
C LEU A 297 21.39 54.62 22.09
N ASP A 298 21.52 53.30 22.02
CA ASP A 298 22.81 52.61 21.94
C ASP A 298 23.32 52.55 20.50
N VAL A 299 24.40 53.30 20.23
CA VAL A 299 25.06 53.41 18.90
C VAL A 299 25.64 52.06 18.45
N ASN A 300 25.95 51.14 19.36
CA ASN A 300 26.51 49.83 19.04
C ASN A 300 25.44 48.73 18.89
N CYS A 301 24.16 49.05 19.11
CA CYS A 301 23.09 48.07 19.02
C CYS A 301 22.66 47.86 17.56
N SER A 302 23.02 46.72 16.96
CA SER A 302 22.52 46.34 15.63
C SER A 302 21.05 45.93 15.66
N VAL A 303 20.42 45.80 14.49
CA VAL A 303 19.02 45.32 14.37
C VAL A 303 18.90 43.89 14.91
N GLU A 304 19.92 43.05 14.73
CA GLU A 304 20.01 41.69 15.23
C GLU A 304 20.10 41.66 16.76
N ASN A 305 20.94 42.51 17.36
CA ASN A 305 21.05 42.63 18.82
C ASN A 305 19.73 43.15 19.44
N ALA A 306 19.05 44.06 18.75
CA ALA A 306 17.75 44.56 19.17
C ALA A 306 16.67 43.45 19.11
N ARG A 307 16.73 42.57 18.11
CA ARG A 307 15.87 41.37 17.99
C ARG A 307 16.12 40.38 19.12
N GLU A 308 17.37 40.12 19.47
CA GLU A 308 17.71 39.23 20.58
C GLU A 308 17.22 39.80 21.93
N LYS A 309 17.43 41.10 22.18
CA LYS A 309 16.90 41.78 23.37
C LYS A 309 15.36 41.73 23.45
N LEU A 310 14.68 41.89 22.31
CA LEU A 310 13.23 41.75 22.22
C LEU A 310 12.76 40.32 22.49
N LEU A 311 13.42 39.32 21.89
CA LEU A 311 13.15 37.89 22.13
C LEU A 311 13.33 37.53 23.61
N ASN A 312 14.40 38.00 24.24
CA ASN A 312 14.63 37.80 25.67
C ASN A 312 13.55 38.46 26.52
N LYS A 313 13.04 39.63 26.12
CA LYS A 313 11.96 40.32 26.84
C LYS A 313 10.61 39.60 26.69
N LEU A 314 10.32 39.07 25.50
CA LEU A 314 9.15 38.22 25.24
C LEU A 314 9.25 36.88 26.01
N GLY A 315 10.46 36.33 26.13
CA GLY A 315 10.75 35.11 26.87
C GLY A 315 10.63 35.23 28.40
N GLN A 316 10.66 36.44 28.97
CA GLN A 316 10.51 36.65 30.43
C GLN A 316 9.10 36.32 30.95
N GLU A 317 8.07 36.47 30.11
CA GLU A 317 6.68 36.14 30.45
C GLU A 317 6.26 34.75 29.92
N ALA A 318 7.09 34.12 29.10
CA ALA A 318 6.85 32.79 28.57
C ALA A 318 7.38 31.71 29.55
N THR A 319 6.49 30.88 30.07
CA THR A 319 6.88 29.65 30.78
C THR A 319 7.08 28.54 29.74
N PRO A 320 8.23 27.82 29.73
CA PRO A 320 8.39 26.66 28.85
C PRO A 320 7.28 25.64 29.10
N THR A 321 6.62 25.17 28.05
CA THR A 321 5.45 24.28 28.11
C THR A 321 5.74 22.92 28.76
N ASN A 322 7.01 22.60 29.02
CA ASN A 322 7.46 21.32 29.53
C ASN A 322 7.69 21.31 31.07
N LYS A 323 6.69 21.73 31.83
CA LYS A 323 6.66 21.56 33.30
C LYS A 323 5.43 20.80 33.79
N ASN A 324 4.85 19.96 32.94
CA ASN A 324 3.81 19.05 33.37
C ASN A 324 4.38 17.65 33.55
N ASP A 325 4.65 17.33 34.80
CA ASP A 325 5.05 16.03 35.35
C ASP A 325 3.89 15.01 35.33
N TYR A 326 3.03 15.07 34.30
CA TYR A 326 1.99 14.06 34.07
C TYR A 326 2.56 13.02 33.11
N GLY A 327 3.17 11.97 33.67
CA GLY A 327 3.41 10.66 33.05
C GLY A 327 3.47 10.64 31.51
N ALA A 328 4.38 11.43 30.92
CA ALA A 328 4.55 11.44 29.47
C ALA A 328 5.27 10.15 29.07
N HIS A 329 4.49 9.11 28.79
CA HIS A 329 5.00 7.96 28.07
C HIS A 329 5.19 8.35 26.61
N ILE A 330 6.44 8.26 26.15
CA ILE A 330 6.78 8.35 24.74
C ILE A 330 6.21 7.08 24.09
N PHE A 331 5.02 7.19 23.49
CA PHE A 331 4.54 6.18 22.56
C PHE A 331 5.35 6.33 21.27
N ALA A 332 6.28 5.41 21.04
CA ALA A 332 6.91 5.27 19.74
C ALA A 332 5.88 4.68 18.75
N ASN A 333 5.06 5.54 18.14
CA ASN A 333 4.03 5.13 17.17
C ASN A 333 4.11 5.96 15.87
N ASN A 334 3.19 5.66 14.95
CA ASN A 334 3.05 6.24 13.61
C ASN A 334 2.74 7.76 13.55
N GLY A 335 2.78 8.48 14.69
CA GLY A 335 2.44 9.90 14.79
C GLY A 335 0.95 10.21 14.97
N ASN A 336 0.06 9.20 14.92
CA ASN A 336 -1.38 9.32 15.18
C ASN A 336 -1.74 8.92 16.61
N ILE A 337 -1.30 9.73 17.59
CA ILE A 337 -1.49 9.46 19.02
C ILE A 337 -2.98 9.37 19.39
N VAL A 338 -3.82 10.22 18.79
CA VAL A 338 -5.27 10.22 19.07
C VAL A 338 -5.94 8.98 18.51
N GLY A 339 -5.68 8.63 17.24
CA GLY A 339 -6.23 7.42 16.63
C GLY A 339 -5.81 6.15 17.36
N ASP A 340 -4.53 6.03 17.74
CA ASP A 340 -4.01 4.87 18.46
C ASP A 340 -4.58 4.78 19.89
N SER A 341 -4.76 5.91 20.57
CA SER A 341 -5.38 5.93 21.91
C SER A 341 -6.88 5.58 21.85
N VAL A 342 -7.59 6.03 20.81
CA VAL A 342 -8.98 5.64 20.56
C VAL A 342 -9.07 4.14 20.24
N ARG A 343 -8.15 3.62 19.42
CA ARG A 343 -8.04 2.18 19.15
C ARG A 343 -7.80 1.37 20.43
N ALA A 344 -6.82 1.76 21.23
CA ALA A 344 -6.50 1.07 22.48
C ALA A 344 -7.68 1.05 23.47
N SER A 345 -8.40 2.18 23.59
CA SER A 345 -9.63 2.25 24.40
C SER A 345 -10.69 1.27 23.90
N LEU A 346 -10.92 1.21 22.59
CA LEU A 346 -11.92 0.33 21.99
C LEU A 346 -11.53 -1.16 22.07
N MET A 347 -10.26 -1.49 21.85
CA MET A 347 -9.74 -2.85 22.02
C MET A 347 -9.85 -3.33 23.47
N ALA A 348 -9.52 -2.46 24.44
CA ALA A 348 -9.66 -2.79 25.85
C ALA A 348 -11.12 -2.96 26.26
N ARG A 349 -12.04 -2.12 25.75
CA ARG A 349 -13.49 -2.27 25.94
C ARG A 349 -14.05 -3.54 25.32
N ALA A 350 -13.49 -3.96 24.19
CA ALA A 350 -13.84 -5.22 23.53
C ALA A 350 -13.21 -6.46 24.21
N GLY A 351 -12.34 -6.27 25.20
CA GLY A 351 -11.69 -7.34 25.95
C GLY A 351 -10.46 -7.93 25.26
N TYR A 352 -9.90 -7.24 24.25
CA TYR A 352 -8.75 -7.70 23.48
C TYR A 352 -7.41 -7.19 23.97
N ASP A 353 -7.40 -6.06 24.68
CA ASP A 353 -6.20 -5.44 25.25
C ASP A 353 -6.43 -5.04 26.71
N GLU A 354 -5.33 -4.72 27.41
CA GLU A 354 -5.40 -4.21 28.77
C GLU A 354 -5.90 -2.77 28.82
N VAL A 355 -6.64 -2.43 29.87
CA VAL A 355 -7.10 -1.05 30.09
C VAL A 355 -5.93 -0.20 30.58
N HIS A 356 -5.42 0.67 29.73
CA HIS A 356 -4.44 1.68 30.08
C HIS A 356 -5.10 2.80 30.90
N ALA A 357 -4.91 2.82 32.22
CA ALA A 357 -5.62 3.72 33.14
C ALA A 357 -5.42 5.23 32.86
N ASP A 358 -4.34 5.56 32.16
CA ASP A 358 -3.93 6.90 31.73
C ASP A 358 -4.56 7.34 30.38
N ASN A 359 -5.24 6.44 29.67
CA ASN A 359 -5.86 6.76 28.38
C ASN A 359 -7.14 7.62 28.58
N PRO A 360 -7.18 8.87 28.08
CA PRO A 360 -8.31 9.78 28.29
C PRO A 360 -9.59 9.34 27.55
N TYR A 361 -9.50 8.40 26.60
CA TYR A 361 -10.62 7.94 25.78
C TYR A 361 -11.35 6.72 26.36
N ASN A 362 -10.91 6.13 27.48
CA ASN A 362 -11.48 4.90 28.04
C ASN A 362 -12.96 5.02 28.44
N CYS A 363 -13.38 6.21 28.88
CA CYS A 363 -14.74 6.46 29.39
C CYS A 363 -15.66 7.11 28.36
N MET A 364 -15.20 7.28 27.11
CA MET A 364 -15.99 7.92 26.06
C MET A 364 -16.87 6.92 25.32
N THR A 365 -18.11 7.30 25.05
CA THR A 365 -19.03 6.56 24.18
C THR A 365 -18.52 6.56 22.72
N LEU A 366 -18.95 5.59 21.91
CA LEU A 366 -18.63 5.55 20.46
C LEU A 366 -18.97 6.86 19.75
N ARG A 367 -20.04 7.53 20.16
CA ARG A 367 -20.43 8.86 19.68
C ARG A 367 -19.42 9.95 20.05
N GLU A 368 -18.88 9.92 21.26
CA GLU A 368 -17.85 10.87 21.70
C GLU A 368 -16.51 10.60 21.04
N LEU A 369 -16.15 9.33 20.83
CA LEU A 369 -14.97 8.94 20.06
C LEU A 369 -15.07 9.41 18.60
N ALA A 370 -16.24 9.28 17.96
CA ALA A 370 -16.51 9.84 16.63
C ALA A 370 -16.33 11.37 16.60
N ARG A 371 -16.77 12.05 17.67
CA ARG A 371 -16.59 13.50 17.81
C ARG A 371 -15.12 13.87 17.96
N MET A 372 -14.36 13.14 18.77
CA MET A 372 -12.94 13.39 18.99
C MET A 372 -12.13 13.14 17.72
N SER A 373 -12.45 12.08 16.97
CA SER A 373 -11.82 11.81 15.68
C SER A 373 -12.04 12.94 14.66
N LEU A 374 -13.22 13.57 14.65
CA LEU A 374 -13.48 14.74 13.80
C LEU A 374 -12.77 16.00 14.30
N ALA A 375 -12.75 16.23 15.62
CA ALA A 375 -12.13 17.40 16.23
C ALA A 375 -10.61 17.41 16.04
N ASP A 376 -9.95 16.26 16.18
CA ASP A 376 -8.53 16.07 15.93
C ASP A 376 -8.12 16.43 14.49
N ARG A 377 -9.04 16.19 13.54
CA ARG A 377 -8.88 16.55 12.12
C ARG A 377 -9.20 18.01 11.80
N GLY A 378 -9.48 18.83 12.81
CA GLY A 378 -9.85 20.23 12.63
C GLY A 378 -11.25 20.44 12.06
N VAL A 379 -12.12 19.41 12.06
CA VAL A 379 -13.51 19.54 11.58
C VAL A 379 -14.39 20.07 12.72
N GLY A 380 -15.00 21.24 12.48
CA GLY A 380 -15.93 21.86 13.44
C GLY A 380 -17.19 21.02 13.61
N VAL A 381 -17.34 20.35 14.77
CA VAL A 381 -18.48 19.47 15.07
C VAL A 381 -19.71 20.18 15.65
N ALA A 382 -19.56 21.44 16.08
CA ALA A 382 -20.57 22.16 16.86
C ALA A 382 -21.87 22.46 16.10
N SER A 383 -21.81 22.51 14.76
CA SER A 383 -22.96 22.77 13.89
C SER A 383 -23.70 21.49 13.46
N TYR A 384 -23.18 20.31 13.75
CA TYR A 384 -23.77 19.04 13.33
C TYR A 384 -24.64 18.40 14.41
N ASN A 385 -25.80 17.87 14.00
CA ASN A 385 -26.56 16.97 14.86
C ASN A 385 -25.84 15.60 14.99
N PRO A 386 -26.15 14.76 16.01
CA PRO A 386 -25.44 13.49 16.21
C PRO A 386 -25.42 12.55 15.00
N MET A 387 -26.50 12.52 14.20
CA MET A 387 -26.59 11.70 12.99
C MET A 387 -25.66 12.22 11.89
N GLN A 388 -25.64 13.53 11.67
CA GLN A 388 -24.77 14.19 10.70
C GLN A 388 -23.30 14.09 11.12
N MET A 389 -23.01 14.22 12.41
CA MET A 389 -21.65 14.08 12.94
C MET A 389 -21.11 12.67 12.68
N ILE A 390 -21.90 11.62 12.97
CA ILE A 390 -21.46 10.24 12.71
C ILE A 390 -21.36 9.97 11.21
N ALA A 391 -22.27 10.50 10.40
CA ALA A 391 -22.16 10.39 8.95
C ALA A 391 -20.87 11.05 8.44
N MET A 392 -20.56 12.26 8.90
CA MET A 392 -19.32 12.98 8.57
C MET A 392 -18.07 12.24 9.04
N ALA A 393 -18.14 11.58 10.21
CA ALA A 393 -17.06 10.73 10.71
C ALA A 393 -16.77 9.56 9.75
N PHE A 394 -17.75 9.06 9.01
CA PHE A 394 -17.56 7.97 8.05
C PHE A 394 -17.29 8.41 6.61
N THR A 395 -17.72 9.59 6.17
CA THR A 395 -17.66 9.97 4.74
C THR A 395 -16.44 10.81 4.35
N HIS A 396 -15.58 11.17 5.30
CA HIS A 396 -14.34 11.87 4.99
C HIS A 396 -13.26 10.87 4.60
N THR A 397 -12.59 11.15 3.47
CA THR A 397 -11.82 10.28 2.55
C THR A 397 -10.63 9.48 3.12
N THR A 398 -10.51 9.38 4.45
CA THR A 398 -9.61 8.51 5.19
C THR A 398 -10.16 8.36 6.62
N SER A 399 -11.38 7.85 6.85
CA SER A 399 -11.93 7.81 8.22
C SER A 399 -11.10 6.90 9.16
N ASP A 400 -10.28 7.50 10.04
CA ASP A 400 -9.58 6.73 11.10
C ASP A 400 -10.59 6.08 12.02
N PHE A 401 -11.72 6.75 12.27
CA PHE A 401 -12.78 6.20 13.10
C PHE A 401 -13.37 4.91 12.48
N GLY A 402 -13.64 4.90 11.17
CA GLY A 402 -14.09 3.70 10.46
C GLY A 402 -13.07 2.58 10.51
N ASN A 403 -11.80 2.89 10.24
CA ASN A 403 -10.70 1.93 10.29
C ASN A 403 -10.48 1.35 11.70
N ILE A 404 -10.59 2.17 12.75
CA ILE A 404 -10.45 1.72 14.15
C ILE A 404 -11.58 0.75 14.52
N LEU A 405 -12.82 1.04 14.11
CA LEU A 405 -13.94 0.10 14.33
C LEU A 405 -13.73 -1.21 13.56
N LEU A 406 -13.13 -1.12 12.38
CA LEU A 406 -12.78 -2.27 11.55
C LEU A 406 -11.68 -3.14 12.20
N ASP A 407 -10.68 -2.53 12.83
CA ASP A 407 -9.63 -3.27 13.56
C ASP A 407 -10.24 -4.13 14.68
N VAL A 408 -11.18 -3.57 15.45
CA VAL A 408 -11.90 -4.31 16.51
C VAL A 408 -12.72 -5.45 15.91
N ALA A 409 -13.44 -5.19 14.81
CA ALA A 409 -14.22 -6.22 14.12
C ALA A 409 -13.33 -7.33 13.54
N ASN A 410 -12.16 -6.99 12.98
CA ASN A 410 -11.18 -7.95 12.46
C ASN A 410 -10.67 -8.86 13.58
N LYS A 411 -10.28 -8.27 14.71
CA LYS A 411 -9.82 -9.02 15.88
C LYS A 411 -10.91 -9.99 16.38
N SER A 412 -12.15 -9.53 16.40
CA SER A 412 -13.32 -10.33 16.78
C SER A 412 -13.56 -11.50 15.81
N ILE A 413 -13.44 -11.27 14.50
CA ILE A 413 -13.53 -12.33 13.48
C ILE A 413 -12.45 -13.38 13.69
N LEU A 414 -11.19 -12.95 13.90
CA LEU A 414 -10.07 -13.86 14.11
C LEU A 414 -10.21 -14.65 15.41
N GLN A 415 -10.73 -14.02 16.47
CA GLN A 415 -11.07 -14.75 17.70
C GLN A 415 -12.13 -15.82 17.42
N GLY A 416 -13.22 -15.46 16.74
CA GLY A 416 -14.25 -16.41 16.34
C GLY A 416 -13.70 -17.57 15.49
N TRP A 417 -12.81 -17.26 14.55
CA TRP A 417 -12.12 -18.24 13.72
C TRP A 417 -11.24 -19.20 14.54
N ASN A 418 -10.49 -18.68 15.50
CA ASN A 418 -9.60 -19.48 16.34
C ASN A 418 -10.37 -20.33 17.35
N GLU A 419 -11.45 -19.81 17.92
CA GLU A 419 -12.33 -20.52 18.86
C GLU A 419 -13.25 -21.53 18.19
N ALA A 420 -13.45 -21.45 16.87
CA ALA A 420 -14.11 -22.50 16.13
C ALA A 420 -13.21 -23.75 16.13
N GLU A 421 -13.48 -24.65 17.07
CA GLU A 421 -12.86 -25.98 17.16
C GLU A 421 -13.40 -26.87 16.03
N GLU A 422 -12.76 -26.78 14.86
CA GLU A 422 -13.07 -27.61 13.72
C GLU A 422 -12.04 -28.73 13.56
N THR A 423 -12.51 -29.92 13.23
CA THR A 423 -11.73 -31.17 13.28
C THR A 423 -11.03 -31.50 11.96
N PHE A 424 -11.45 -30.88 10.85
CA PHE A 424 -10.93 -31.18 9.51
C PHE A 424 -9.43 -30.85 9.35
N ASP A 425 -8.92 -29.85 10.07
CA ASP A 425 -7.52 -29.42 10.01
C ASP A 425 -6.51 -30.50 10.48
N LEU A 426 -6.98 -31.46 11.28
CA LEU A 426 -6.16 -32.52 11.86
C LEU A 426 -5.70 -33.54 10.81
N TRP A 427 -6.58 -33.89 9.87
CA TRP A 427 -6.39 -35.01 8.95
C TRP A 427 -6.35 -34.60 7.46
N THR A 428 -6.76 -33.38 7.12
CA THR A 428 -6.65 -32.84 5.76
C THR A 428 -5.29 -32.21 5.48
N LYS A 429 -4.94 -32.11 4.19
CA LYS A 429 -3.73 -31.44 3.72
C LYS A 429 -4.04 -29.97 3.42
N LYS A 430 -3.25 -29.05 3.98
CA LYS A 430 -3.30 -27.63 3.58
C LYS A 430 -2.58 -27.44 2.25
N GLY A 431 -3.24 -26.80 1.30
CA GLY A 431 -2.74 -26.46 -0.03
C GLY A 431 -2.80 -24.96 -0.28
N GLN A 432 -2.18 -24.53 -1.39
CA GLN A 432 -2.25 -23.14 -1.84
C GLN A 432 -2.50 -23.07 -3.35
N LEU A 433 -3.21 -22.03 -3.76
CA LEU A 433 -3.52 -21.73 -5.16
C LEU A 433 -3.29 -20.25 -5.42
N SER A 434 -2.66 -19.92 -6.56
CA SER A 434 -2.37 -18.53 -6.93
C SER A 434 -3.52 -17.82 -7.65
N ASP A 435 -4.49 -18.58 -8.18
CA ASP A 435 -5.64 -18.05 -8.91
C ASP A 435 -6.90 -18.91 -8.75
N PHE A 436 -8.04 -18.39 -9.23
CA PHE A 436 -9.34 -19.06 -9.22
C PHE A 436 -9.54 -20.03 -10.40
N LYS A 437 -8.54 -20.23 -11.25
CA LYS A 437 -8.68 -21.18 -12.35
C LYS A 437 -8.67 -22.58 -11.77
N THR A 438 -9.35 -23.49 -12.47
CA THR A 438 -9.26 -24.92 -12.17
C THR A 438 -7.81 -25.36 -12.29
N ALA A 439 -7.16 -25.60 -11.16
CA ALA A 439 -5.79 -26.06 -11.10
C ALA A 439 -5.77 -27.58 -11.12
N THR A 440 -4.86 -28.16 -11.88
CA THR A 440 -4.65 -29.60 -11.90
C THR A 440 -3.57 -29.96 -10.88
N ARG A 441 -3.91 -30.74 -9.87
CA ARG A 441 -2.94 -31.43 -9.01
C ARG A 441 -2.43 -32.65 -9.76
N VAL A 442 -1.17 -32.57 -10.16
CA VAL A 442 -0.48 -33.72 -10.74
C VAL A 442 0.16 -34.51 -9.61
N GLY A 443 -0.54 -35.54 -9.17
CA GLY A 443 0.08 -36.59 -8.37
C GLY A 443 1.01 -37.38 -9.28
N MET A 444 2.32 -37.13 -9.19
CA MET A 444 3.30 -37.99 -9.85
C MET A 444 3.29 -39.33 -9.10
N GLY A 445 2.81 -40.39 -9.75
CA GLY A 445 2.75 -41.71 -9.12
C GLY A 445 4.13 -42.11 -8.57
N GLY A 446 4.18 -42.66 -7.36
CA GLY A 446 5.41 -43.15 -6.78
C GLY A 446 6.13 -44.16 -7.68
N PHE A 447 7.47 -44.21 -7.59
CA PHE A 447 8.26 -45.17 -8.35
C PHE A 447 7.96 -46.61 -7.88
N ASN A 448 7.58 -47.49 -8.81
CA ASN A 448 7.29 -48.91 -8.53
C ASN A 448 8.45 -49.60 -7.78
N SER A 449 9.69 -49.39 -8.23
CA SER A 449 10.92 -49.79 -7.53
C SER A 449 12.14 -49.20 -8.24
N ILE A 450 13.24 -49.04 -7.51
CA ILE A 450 14.54 -48.76 -8.12
C ILE A 450 15.12 -50.10 -8.60
N ARG A 451 15.41 -50.21 -9.89
CA ARG A 451 15.97 -51.43 -10.48
C ARG A 451 17.40 -51.62 -9.96
N LYS A 452 17.73 -52.84 -9.50
CA LYS A 452 19.13 -53.20 -9.17
C LYS A 452 19.96 -53.15 -10.45
N VAL A 453 20.86 -52.17 -10.54
CA VAL A 453 21.81 -52.03 -11.65
C VAL A 453 22.96 -53.01 -11.38
N ARG A 454 23.27 -53.89 -12.35
CA ARG A 454 24.47 -54.74 -12.28
C ARG A 454 25.69 -53.85 -12.57
N GLU A 455 26.82 -54.15 -11.95
CA GLU A 455 28.08 -53.41 -12.15
C GLU A 455 28.41 -53.36 -13.66
N GLY A 456 28.34 -52.17 -14.28
CA GLY A 456 28.53 -51.95 -15.72
C GLY A 456 27.26 -51.82 -16.59
N ALA A 457 26.04 -51.85 -16.04
CA ALA A 457 24.80 -51.66 -16.82
C ALA A 457 24.31 -50.19 -16.83
N GLU A 458 23.76 -49.74 -17.96
CA GLU A 458 23.16 -48.40 -18.10
C GLU A 458 21.84 -48.24 -17.32
N TYR A 459 21.64 -47.05 -16.73
CA TYR A 459 20.40 -46.69 -16.05
C TYR A 459 19.26 -46.51 -17.06
N LYS A 460 18.16 -47.23 -16.88
CA LYS A 460 16.95 -47.08 -17.72
C LYS A 460 16.01 -46.01 -17.15
N TYR A 461 15.57 -45.09 -18.00
CA TYR A 461 14.51 -44.12 -17.68
C TYR A 461 13.24 -44.83 -17.17
N VAL A 462 12.61 -44.23 -16.15
CA VAL A 462 11.34 -44.67 -15.60
C VAL A 462 10.25 -43.75 -16.14
N THR A 463 9.19 -44.32 -16.70
CA THR A 463 7.98 -43.58 -17.08
C THR A 463 7.02 -43.59 -15.91
N THR A 464 6.64 -42.41 -15.43
CA THR A 464 5.62 -42.26 -14.38
C THR A 464 4.26 -41.99 -15.04
N SER A 465 3.19 -42.58 -14.51
CA SER A 465 1.84 -42.23 -14.90
C SER A 465 1.39 -41.00 -14.11
N ASP A 466 1.04 -39.92 -14.79
CA ASP A 466 0.53 -38.71 -14.16
C ASP A 466 -0.95 -38.87 -13.80
N LYS A 467 -1.30 -38.70 -12.52
CA LYS A 467 -2.70 -38.55 -12.10
C LYS A 467 -3.06 -37.08 -12.18
N LYS A 468 -4.26 -36.77 -12.67
CA LYS A 468 -4.77 -35.39 -12.75
C LYS A 468 -6.04 -35.30 -11.92
N GLU A 469 -5.94 -34.68 -10.75
CA GLU A 469 -7.13 -34.21 -10.02
C GLU A 469 -7.25 -32.71 -10.18
N THR A 470 -8.47 -32.18 -10.16
CA THR A 470 -8.67 -30.74 -10.26
C THR A 470 -9.24 -30.15 -8.98
N ILE A 471 -8.77 -28.95 -8.67
CA ILE A 471 -9.22 -28.15 -7.53
C ILE A 471 -9.45 -26.72 -8.01
N ALA A 472 -10.54 -26.11 -7.56
CA ALA A 472 -10.89 -24.73 -7.87
C ALA A 472 -11.26 -24.01 -6.56
N LEU A 473 -10.81 -22.77 -6.44
CA LEU A 473 -11.20 -21.90 -5.34
C LEU A 473 -12.61 -21.37 -5.56
N ALA A 474 -13.36 -21.21 -4.47
CA ALA A 474 -14.58 -20.42 -4.43
C ALA A 474 -14.46 -19.36 -3.32
N THR A 475 -15.08 -18.21 -3.57
CA THR A 475 -15.16 -17.14 -2.57
C THR A 475 -16.42 -17.32 -1.74
N TYR A 476 -16.26 -17.38 -0.42
CA TYR A 476 -17.34 -17.42 0.54
C TYR A 476 -17.30 -16.11 1.34
N GLY A 477 -18.43 -15.43 1.47
CA GLY A 477 -18.46 -14.18 2.20
C GLY A 477 -19.86 -13.60 2.38
N GLU A 478 -19.99 -12.76 3.40
CA GLU A 478 -21.22 -12.09 3.77
C GLU A 478 -20.93 -10.62 4.09
N LEU A 479 -21.96 -9.78 3.94
CA LEU A 479 -21.90 -8.37 4.31
C LEU A 479 -22.49 -8.19 5.71
N PHE A 480 -21.80 -7.44 6.56
CA PHE A 480 -22.41 -6.90 7.77
C PHE A 480 -22.23 -5.38 7.80
N SER A 481 -23.21 -4.67 8.36
CA SER A 481 -23.18 -3.22 8.43
C SER A 481 -23.22 -2.74 9.87
N ILE A 482 -22.33 -1.81 10.21
CA ILE A 482 -22.39 -1.07 11.47
C ILE A 482 -23.30 0.14 11.21
N SER A 483 -24.48 0.13 11.81
CA SER A 483 -25.46 1.20 11.63
C SER A 483 -25.14 2.43 12.49
N ARG A 484 -25.57 3.62 12.04
CA ARG A 484 -25.50 4.84 12.87
C ARG A 484 -26.23 4.69 14.19
N GLN A 485 -27.33 3.92 14.24
CA GLN A 485 -28.04 3.67 15.49
C GLN A 485 -27.19 2.88 16.49
N ALA A 486 -26.43 1.88 16.04
CA ALA A 486 -25.54 1.11 16.92
C ALA A 486 -24.49 2.01 17.59
N ILE A 487 -23.93 2.97 16.84
CA ILE A 487 -22.94 3.93 17.35
C ILE A 487 -23.56 4.93 18.32
N ILE A 488 -24.77 5.42 18.03
CA ILE A 488 -25.48 6.33 18.93
C ILE A 488 -25.84 5.63 20.24
N ASN A 489 -26.21 4.36 20.16
CA ASN A 489 -26.57 3.54 21.31
C ASN A 489 -25.38 2.91 22.03
N ASP A 490 -24.14 3.21 21.59
CA ASP A 490 -22.89 2.65 22.15
C ASP A 490 -22.87 1.11 22.17
N ASP A 491 -23.47 0.48 21.15
CA ASP A 491 -23.65 -0.97 21.08
C ASP A 491 -22.35 -1.68 20.62
N MET A 492 -21.54 -2.06 21.60
CA MET A 492 -20.30 -2.82 21.38
C MET A 492 -20.54 -4.25 20.86
N SER A 493 -21.73 -4.82 21.08
CA SER A 493 -22.01 -6.21 20.66
C SER A 493 -22.05 -6.34 19.13
N MET A 494 -22.50 -5.29 18.43
CA MET A 494 -22.46 -5.24 16.97
C MET A 494 -21.04 -5.19 16.40
N LEU A 495 -20.06 -4.74 17.19
CA LEU A 495 -18.65 -4.67 16.82
C LEU A 495 -17.87 -5.95 17.19
N THR A 496 -18.41 -6.77 18.09
CA THR A 496 -17.71 -7.93 18.68
C THR A 496 -18.43 -9.25 18.38
N ASP A 497 -19.65 -9.43 18.89
CA ASP A 497 -20.42 -10.69 18.76
C ASP A 497 -20.74 -11.05 17.30
N THR A 498 -21.22 -10.08 16.51
CA THR A 498 -21.59 -10.35 15.11
C THR A 498 -20.38 -10.74 14.27
N PRO A 499 -19.27 -9.97 14.27
CA PRO A 499 -18.06 -10.37 13.55
C PRO A 499 -17.47 -11.69 14.07
N MET A 500 -17.49 -11.94 15.38
CA MET A 500 -17.04 -13.21 15.96
C MET A 500 -17.86 -14.42 15.46
N LYS A 501 -19.19 -14.30 15.40
CA LYS A 501 -20.06 -15.34 14.83
C LYS A 501 -19.78 -15.58 13.35
N LEU A 502 -19.49 -14.53 12.58
CA LEU A 502 -19.09 -14.65 11.19
C LEU A 502 -17.75 -15.37 11.02
N GLY A 503 -16.77 -15.10 11.89
CA GLY A 503 -15.50 -15.82 11.91
C GLY A 503 -15.69 -17.33 12.17
N ARG A 504 -16.54 -17.68 13.14
CA ARG A 504 -16.91 -19.09 13.41
C ARG A 504 -17.61 -19.73 12.20
N ALA A 505 -18.58 -19.04 11.61
CA ALA A 505 -19.33 -19.52 10.45
C ALA A 505 -18.42 -19.72 9.23
N ALA A 506 -17.42 -18.86 9.01
CA ALA A 506 -16.47 -19.00 7.92
C ALA A 506 -15.68 -20.31 8.01
N LYS A 507 -15.20 -20.67 9.21
CA LYS A 507 -14.49 -21.93 9.43
C LYS A 507 -15.41 -23.14 9.31
N ALA A 508 -16.62 -23.02 9.87
CA ALA A 508 -17.65 -24.05 9.76
C ALA A 508 -18.05 -24.34 8.30
N THR A 509 -18.13 -23.31 7.46
CA THR A 509 -18.40 -23.47 6.02
C THR A 509 -17.33 -24.33 5.33
N ILE A 510 -16.06 -24.16 5.69
CA ILE A 510 -14.98 -25.01 5.15
C ILE A 510 -15.12 -26.44 5.68
N GLY A 511 -15.45 -26.60 6.96
CA GLY A 511 -15.76 -27.91 7.55
C GLY A 511 -16.89 -28.62 6.80
N ASP A 512 -18.00 -27.92 6.54
CA ASP A 512 -19.13 -28.43 5.76
C ASP A 512 -18.68 -28.93 4.39
N LEU A 513 -17.84 -28.17 3.67
CA LEU A 513 -17.31 -28.55 2.36
C LEU A 513 -16.43 -29.79 2.41
N VAL A 514 -15.60 -29.95 3.44
CA VAL A 514 -14.75 -31.14 3.63
C VAL A 514 -15.61 -32.37 3.91
N TYR A 515 -16.53 -32.28 4.87
CA TYR A 515 -17.37 -33.41 5.24
C TYR A 515 -18.38 -33.76 4.14
N ASP A 516 -18.83 -32.79 3.35
CA ASP A 516 -19.63 -33.00 2.15
C ASP A 516 -18.95 -33.92 1.12
N ILE A 517 -17.62 -33.87 1.00
CA ILE A 517 -16.89 -34.79 0.10
C ILE A 517 -17.04 -36.24 0.59
N LEU A 518 -16.98 -36.46 1.89
CA LEU A 518 -17.12 -37.77 2.50
C LEU A 518 -18.55 -38.31 2.41
N THR A 519 -19.53 -37.43 2.64
CA THR A 519 -20.95 -37.81 2.69
C THR A 519 -21.56 -37.96 1.30
N LYS A 520 -21.33 -37.01 0.38
CA LYS A 520 -21.90 -37.05 -0.98
C LYS A 520 -21.26 -38.12 -1.86
N ASN A 521 -20.05 -38.58 -1.53
CA ASN A 521 -19.30 -39.58 -2.29
C ASN A 521 -19.17 -39.22 -3.78
N GLY A 522 -18.67 -38.01 -4.05
CA GLY A 522 -18.48 -37.48 -5.41
C GLY A 522 -17.54 -38.33 -6.27
N LYS A 523 -17.60 -38.15 -7.59
CA LYS A 523 -16.68 -38.82 -8.53
C LYS A 523 -15.31 -38.13 -8.55
N MET A 524 -14.24 -38.90 -8.57
CA MET A 524 -12.89 -38.41 -8.81
C MET A 524 -12.70 -38.08 -10.29
N GLN A 525 -11.90 -37.06 -10.60
CA GLN A 525 -11.74 -36.62 -11.99
C GLN A 525 -10.71 -37.45 -12.75
N SER A 526 -9.78 -38.10 -12.06
CA SER A 526 -8.78 -38.95 -12.71
C SER A 526 -9.36 -40.20 -13.38
N ASP A 527 -10.43 -40.78 -12.82
CA ASP A 527 -11.03 -42.03 -13.32
C ASP A 527 -12.55 -42.00 -13.48
N SER A 528 -13.20 -40.87 -13.15
CA SER A 528 -14.67 -40.71 -13.19
C SER A 528 -15.44 -41.69 -12.29
N LYS A 529 -14.78 -42.34 -11.32
CA LYS A 529 -15.38 -43.27 -10.38
C LYS A 529 -15.68 -42.60 -9.04
N PRO A 530 -16.69 -43.06 -8.27
CA PRO A 530 -16.97 -42.53 -6.94
C PRO A 530 -15.76 -42.64 -6.01
N LEU A 531 -15.55 -41.64 -5.14
CA LEU A 531 -14.44 -41.61 -4.18
C LEU A 531 -14.34 -42.91 -3.37
N PHE A 532 -15.47 -43.39 -2.85
CA PHE A 532 -15.62 -44.66 -2.17
C PHE A 532 -16.35 -45.67 -3.04
N GLY A 533 -15.71 -46.81 -3.28
CA GLY A 533 -16.28 -47.88 -4.08
C GLY A 533 -15.42 -49.14 -4.14
N ALA A 534 -15.98 -50.22 -4.69
CA ALA A 534 -15.28 -51.48 -4.88
C ALA A 534 -14.07 -51.33 -5.83
N ASP A 535 -14.19 -50.46 -6.83
CA ASP A 535 -13.12 -50.14 -7.79
C ASP A 535 -11.85 -49.59 -7.14
N HIS A 536 -12.02 -48.81 -6.06
CA HIS A 536 -10.92 -48.21 -5.30
C HIS A 536 -10.47 -49.10 -4.14
N GLY A 537 -11.17 -50.21 -3.88
CA GLY A 537 -10.87 -51.11 -2.77
C GLY A 537 -10.90 -50.42 -1.40
N ASN A 538 -11.65 -49.32 -1.29
CA ASN A 538 -11.67 -48.43 -0.14
C ASN A 538 -13.06 -48.31 0.51
N SER A 539 -13.92 -49.29 0.26
CA SER A 539 -15.24 -49.40 0.88
C SER A 539 -15.43 -50.83 1.39
N ILE A 540 -15.78 -50.98 2.66
CA ILE A 540 -16.03 -52.28 3.31
C ILE A 540 -17.35 -52.24 4.07
N LYS A 541 -17.92 -53.42 4.36
CA LYS A 541 -19.11 -53.56 5.18
C LYS A 541 -18.81 -54.15 6.55
N GLY A 542 -19.41 -53.63 7.61
CA GLY A 542 -19.25 -54.14 8.97
C GLY A 542 -19.59 -53.12 10.06
N GLY A 543 -19.72 -53.60 11.29
CA GLY A 543 -20.01 -52.77 12.46
C GLY A 543 -18.76 -52.15 13.08
N MET A 544 -18.95 -51.43 14.20
CA MET A 544 -17.85 -50.94 15.03
C MET A 544 -17.33 -52.09 15.91
N ASP A 545 -16.50 -52.96 15.33
CA ASP A 545 -15.92 -54.13 15.99
C ASP A 545 -14.45 -54.37 15.58
N VAL A 546 -13.77 -55.25 16.32
CA VAL A 546 -12.33 -55.51 16.12
C VAL A 546 -12.02 -56.10 14.75
N ASP A 547 -12.88 -56.97 14.24
CA ASP A 547 -12.67 -57.66 12.97
C ASP A 547 -12.84 -56.71 11.79
N THR A 548 -13.86 -55.85 11.85
CA THR A 548 -14.12 -54.82 10.84
C THR A 548 -12.97 -53.80 10.79
N ILE A 549 -12.47 -53.34 11.94
CA ILE A 549 -11.30 -52.43 12.00
C ILE A 549 -10.03 -53.11 11.47
N ALA A 550 -9.81 -54.39 11.80
CA ALA A 550 -8.67 -55.15 11.29
C ALA A 550 -8.75 -55.36 9.76
N ASN A 551 -9.95 -55.60 9.23
CA ASN A 551 -10.21 -55.69 7.80
C ASN A 551 -9.99 -54.35 7.11
N GLY A 552 -10.44 -53.24 7.70
CA GLY A 552 -10.22 -51.90 7.19
C GLY A 552 -8.73 -51.53 7.13
N ARG A 553 -7.98 -51.80 8.20
CA ARG A 553 -6.52 -51.66 8.20
C ARG A 553 -5.85 -52.51 7.12
N THR A 554 -6.34 -53.72 6.90
CA THR A 554 -5.81 -54.60 5.86
C THR A 554 -6.12 -54.05 4.47
N ALA A 555 -7.31 -53.48 4.25
CA ALA A 555 -7.69 -52.82 3.01
C ALA A 555 -6.77 -51.62 2.71
N MET A 556 -6.56 -50.73 3.69
CA MET A 556 -5.64 -49.59 3.54
C MET A 556 -4.20 -50.02 3.22
N ARG A 557 -3.69 -51.09 3.84
CA ARG A 557 -2.35 -51.64 3.57
C ARG A 557 -2.22 -52.38 2.24
N LYS A 558 -3.34 -52.85 1.69
CA LYS A 558 -3.40 -53.53 0.38
C LYS A 558 -3.53 -52.54 -0.77
N GLN A 559 -3.73 -51.25 -0.50
CA GLN A 559 -3.73 -50.22 -1.52
C GLN A 559 -2.42 -50.26 -2.31
N LYS A 560 -2.53 -50.16 -3.63
CA LYS A 560 -1.38 -50.27 -4.53
C LYS A 560 -1.20 -49.02 -5.36
N GLU A 561 0.05 -48.77 -5.69
CA GLU A 561 0.48 -47.86 -6.73
C GLU A 561 1.24 -48.65 -7.79
N GLY A 562 0.61 -48.81 -8.96
CA GLY A 562 1.07 -49.80 -9.95
C GLY A 562 1.10 -51.20 -9.33
N GLU A 563 2.28 -51.81 -9.32
CA GLU A 563 2.50 -53.14 -8.73
C GLU A 563 2.92 -53.08 -7.24
N ARG A 564 3.21 -51.88 -6.70
CA ARG A 564 3.74 -51.70 -5.34
C ARG A 564 2.62 -51.53 -4.32
N ALA A 565 2.67 -52.30 -3.24
CA ALA A 565 1.81 -52.06 -2.09
C ALA A 565 2.27 -50.81 -1.30
N LEU A 566 1.34 -49.90 -1.06
CA LEU A 566 1.53 -48.73 -0.21
C LEU A 566 1.12 -49.14 1.21
N ASN A 567 2.09 -49.25 2.12
CA ASN A 567 1.87 -49.65 3.52
C ASN A 567 1.22 -48.51 4.33
N ILE A 568 0.08 -48.02 3.86
CA ILE A 568 -0.68 -46.93 4.48
C ILE A 568 -1.31 -47.47 5.76
N ARG A 569 -1.22 -46.68 6.83
CA ARG A 569 -1.80 -47.01 8.13
C ARG A 569 -2.88 -45.98 8.47
N PRO A 570 -4.00 -46.41 9.08
CA PRO A 570 -4.95 -45.45 9.63
C PRO A 570 -4.29 -44.68 10.77
N ALA A 571 -4.53 -43.38 10.81
CA ALA A 571 -4.11 -42.50 11.89
C ALA A 571 -5.32 -41.89 12.59
N PHE A 572 -6.41 -41.63 11.85
CA PHE A 572 -7.65 -41.10 12.40
C PHE A 572 -8.84 -41.99 12.02
N MET A 573 -9.82 -42.06 12.90
CA MET A 573 -11.14 -42.62 12.61
C MET A 573 -12.18 -41.52 12.77
N LEU A 574 -12.94 -41.26 11.71
CA LEU A 574 -14.02 -40.28 11.73
C LEU A 574 -15.33 -41.03 11.99
N VAL A 575 -15.99 -40.70 13.10
CA VAL A 575 -17.19 -41.41 13.56
C VAL A 575 -18.37 -40.46 13.74
N PRO A 576 -19.60 -40.92 13.42
CA PRO A 576 -20.83 -40.23 13.80
C PRO A 576 -20.98 -40.20 15.33
N THR A 577 -21.77 -39.26 15.85
CA THR A 577 -21.95 -39.07 17.30
C THR A 577 -22.53 -40.32 17.96
N ALA A 578 -23.39 -41.05 17.25
CA ALA A 578 -23.99 -42.30 17.71
C ALA A 578 -22.95 -43.42 17.96
N LEU A 579 -21.81 -43.42 17.27
CA LEU A 579 -20.78 -44.45 17.39
C LEU A 579 -19.60 -44.07 18.29
N GLU A 580 -19.57 -42.85 18.84
CA GLU A 580 -18.46 -42.35 19.66
C GLU A 580 -18.13 -43.30 20.82
N ILE A 581 -19.12 -43.63 21.66
CA ILE A 581 -18.93 -44.49 22.83
C ILE A 581 -18.47 -45.89 22.40
N ALA A 582 -19.04 -46.41 21.31
CA ALA A 582 -18.66 -47.71 20.76
C ALA A 582 -17.20 -47.71 20.26
N ALA A 583 -16.79 -46.65 19.55
CA ALA A 583 -15.43 -46.49 19.05
C ALA A 583 -14.41 -46.36 20.18
N ILE A 584 -14.71 -45.54 21.21
CA ILE A 584 -13.85 -45.38 22.40
C ILE A 584 -13.72 -46.72 23.13
N GLN A 585 -14.81 -47.47 23.28
CA GLN A 585 -14.77 -48.77 23.93
C GLN A 585 -13.92 -49.78 23.13
N VAL A 586 -14.07 -49.83 21.81
CA VAL A 586 -13.40 -50.82 20.96
C VAL A 586 -11.91 -50.51 20.76
N VAL A 587 -11.52 -49.24 20.62
CA VAL A 587 -10.12 -48.83 20.40
C VAL A 587 -9.38 -48.48 21.68
N GLY A 588 -10.07 -47.99 22.72
CA GLY A 588 -9.45 -47.60 23.98
C GLY A 588 -9.28 -48.75 24.98
N SER A 589 -10.16 -49.77 24.92
CA SER A 589 -10.15 -50.86 25.89
C SER A 589 -8.88 -51.73 25.79
N GLY A 590 -8.37 -52.16 26.94
CA GLY A 590 -7.26 -53.11 27.04
C GLY A 590 -7.62 -54.53 26.60
N SER A 591 -8.91 -54.87 26.61
CA SER A 591 -9.47 -56.17 26.23
C SER A 591 -10.67 -56.03 25.28
N VAL A 592 -10.98 -57.09 24.53
CA VAL A 592 -12.08 -57.12 23.55
C VAL A 592 -13.42 -57.35 24.26
N LYS A 593 -14.52 -56.76 23.75
CA LYS A 593 -15.89 -56.95 24.27
C LYS A 593 -16.27 -58.43 24.29
N GLY A 594 -16.68 -58.95 25.44
CA GLY A 594 -16.99 -60.37 25.67
C GLY A 594 -15.83 -61.22 26.21
N ALA A 595 -14.65 -60.63 26.45
CA ALA A 595 -13.51 -61.27 27.08
C ALA A 595 -13.59 -61.29 28.63
N ASP A 596 -14.76 -61.01 29.22
CA ASP A 596 -14.97 -60.93 30.69
C ASP A 596 -14.62 -62.23 31.43
N VAL A 597 -14.47 -63.33 30.70
CA VAL A 597 -14.08 -64.66 31.21
C VAL A 597 -12.56 -64.89 31.23
N ASN A 598 -11.76 -64.06 30.54
CA ASN A 598 -10.29 -64.18 30.43
C ASN A 598 -9.60 -62.81 30.32
N ALA A 599 -9.21 -62.24 31.47
CA ALA A 599 -8.59 -60.91 31.60
C ALA A 599 -7.21 -60.73 30.91
N ASN A 600 -6.65 -61.76 30.26
CA ASN A 600 -5.37 -61.72 29.53
C ASN A 600 -5.51 -61.59 28.00
N ILE A 601 -6.73 -61.42 27.46
CA ILE A 601 -6.92 -61.19 26.02
C ILE A 601 -6.60 -59.72 25.70
N ILE A 602 -5.40 -59.49 25.18
CA ILE A 602 -4.93 -58.17 24.74
C ILE A 602 -5.75 -57.72 23.52
N ASN A 603 -6.26 -56.49 23.55
CA ASN A 603 -6.85 -55.86 22.38
C ASN A 603 -5.77 -55.52 21.32
N PRO A 604 -5.76 -56.17 20.14
CA PRO A 604 -4.73 -55.97 19.12
C PRO A 604 -4.85 -54.63 18.37
N ILE A 605 -5.98 -53.93 18.51
CA ILE A 605 -6.26 -52.64 17.85
C ILE A 605 -6.28 -51.47 18.84
N ARG A 606 -5.72 -51.67 20.03
CA ARG A 606 -5.66 -50.60 21.02
C ARG A 606 -4.86 -49.39 20.52
N ASN A 607 -5.42 -48.19 20.66
CA ASN A 607 -4.81 -46.92 20.22
C ASN A 607 -4.32 -46.94 18.76
N ILE A 608 -5.04 -47.66 17.89
CA ILE A 608 -4.65 -47.82 16.48
C ILE A 608 -4.79 -46.54 15.68
N ALA A 609 -5.73 -45.68 16.05
CA ALA A 609 -6.05 -44.42 15.42
C ALA A 609 -6.73 -43.51 16.47
N GLU A 610 -6.55 -42.21 16.30
CA GLU A 610 -7.23 -41.19 17.08
C GLU A 610 -8.69 -41.06 16.61
N ILE A 611 -9.63 -40.97 17.55
CA ILE A 611 -11.06 -40.90 17.25
C ILE A 611 -11.44 -39.44 17.12
N ILE A 612 -12.04 -39.09 15.98
CA ILE A 612 -12.62 -37.78 15.72
C ILE A 612 -14.12 -37.99 15.57
N THR A 613 -14.88 -37.45 16.52
CA THR A 613 -16.35 -37.45 16.48
C THR A 613 -16.82 -36.22 15.72
N GLU A 614 -17.65 -36.40 14.68
CA GLU A 614 -18.17 -35.28 13.89
C GLU A 614 -19.69 -35.41 13.67
N PRO A 615 -20.51 -34.45 14.12
CA PRO A 615 -21.96 -34.49 13.95
C PRO A 615 -22.44 -34.45 12.49
N ARG A 616 -21.66 -33.83 11.59
CA ARG A 616 -22.02 -33.75 10.16
C ARG A 616 -22.07 -35.13 9.48
N LEU A 617 -21.39 -36.14 10.05
CA LEU A 617 -21.42 -37.50 9.53
C LEU A 617 -22.74 -38.22 9.81
N ASP A 618 -23.52 -37.78 10.81
CA ASP A 618 -24.82 -38.36 11.16
C ASP A 618 -25.83 -38.25 9.98
N VAL A 619 -25.63 -37.30 9.06
CA VAL A 619 -26.46 -37.13 7.84
C VAL A 619 -26.45 -38.37 6.95
N ASN A 620 -25.35 -39.13 6.95
CA ASN A 620 -25.18 -40.35 6.14
C ASN A 620 -25.52 -41.64 6.91
N GLY A 621 -26.18 -41.49 8.05
CA GLY A 621 -26.65 -42.56 8.90
C GLY A 621 -25.72 -42.83 10.08
N ASP A 622 -26.34 -43.17 11.20
CA ASP A 622 -25.73 -43.37 12.52
C ASP A 622 -24.75 -44.56 12.61
N THR A 623 -24.51 -45.25 11.50
CA THR A 623 -23.72 -46.50 11.44
C THR A 623 -22.54 -46.45 10.48
N THR A 624 -22.45 -45.43 9.62
CA THR A 624 -21.37 -45.28 8.64
C THR A 624 -20.20 -44.52 9.27
N TRP A 625 -18.99 -45.05 9.17
CA TRP A 625 -17.79 -44.40 9.70
C TRP A 625 -16.60 -44.52 8.74
N TYR A 626 -15.55 -43.75 8.97
CA TYR A 626 -14.42 -43.61 8.04
C TYR A 626 -13.08 -43.78 8.75
N MET A 627 -12.07 -44.26 8.01
CA MET A 627 -10.67 -44.26 8.44
C MET A 627 -9.84 -43.39 7.50
N THR A 628 -8.96 -42.59 8.07
CA THR A 628 -8.03 -41.75 7.29
C THR A 628 -6.60 -41.97 7.75
N SER A 629 -5.64 -41.83 6.83
CA SER A 629 -4.22 -41.88 7.14
C SER A 629 -3.71 -40.54 7.70
N ALA A 630 -2.49 -40.55 8.24
CA ALA A 630 -1.88 -39.36 8.83
C ALA A 630 -1.72 -38.21 7.82
N LYS A 631 -1.72 -36.98 8.33
CA LYS A 631 -1.46 -35.75 7.58
C LYS A 631 -0.16 -35.88 6.77
N GLY A 632 -0.24 -35.78 5.45
CA GLY A 632 0.91 -35.88 4.53
C GLY A 632 0.82 -37.01 3.49
N THR A 633 -0.09 -37.97 3.65
CA THR A 633 -0.60 -38.74 2.51
C THR A 633 -1.67 -37.92 1.81
N ASP A 634 -1.65 -37.85 0.48
CA ASP A 634 -2.55 -37.01 -0.34
C ASP A 634 -4.03 -37.43 -0.19
N THR A 635 -4.71 -37.11 0.94
CA THR A 635 -6.12 -37.45 1.17
C THR A 635 -7.04 -36.39 0.56
N ILE A 636 -7.58 -35.47 1.38
CA ILE A 636 -8.33 -34.30 0.93
C ILE A 636 -7.44 -33.08 1.11
N GLU A 637 -7.37 -32.23 0.07
CA GLU A 637 -6.68 -30.96 0.12
C GLU A 637 -7.69 -29.83 0.32
N VAL A 638 -7.42 -28.98 1.31
CA VAL A 638 -8.05 -27.67 1.48
C VAL A 638 -7.05 -26.63 0.99
N ALA A 639 -7.31 -26.04 -0.17
CA ALA A 639 -6.46 -25.04 -0.77
C ALA A 639 -6.99 -23.62 -0.50
N TYR A 640 -6.07 -22.73 -0.17
CA TYR A 640 -6.34 -21.32 0.09
C TYR A 640 -5.69 -20.42 -0.95
N LEU A 641 -6.32 -19.27 -1.24
CA LEU A 641 -5.75 -18.29 -2.17
C LEU A 641 -4.47 -17.69 -1.60
N ASN A 642 -3.35 -17.85 -2.30
CA ASN A 642 -2.01 -17.39 -1.90
C ASN A 642 -1.59 -17.80 -0.48
N GLY A 643 -2.15 -18.89 0.04
CA GLY A 643 -1.87 -19.36 1.41
C GLY A 643 -2.55 -18.56 2.51
N VAL A 644 -3.49 -17.66 2.19
CA VAL A 644 -4.28 -16.91 3.18
C VAL A 644 -5.38 -17.83 3.73
N ASP A 645 -5.11 -18.45 4.88
CA ASP A 645 -6.01 -19.42 5.52
C ASP A 645 -6.90 -18.83 6.62
N VAL A 646 -6.97 -17.50 6.70
CA VAL A 646 -7.86 -16.76 7.61
C VAL A 646 -8.80 -15.85 6.81
N PRO A 647 -10.02 -15.59 7.32
CA PRO A 647 -10.94 -14.65 6.69
C PRO A 647 -10.37 -13.24 6.73
N TYR A 648 -10.67 -12.45 5.70
CA TYR A 648 -10.25 -11.07 5.58
C TYR A 648 -11.43 -10.18 5.19
N ILE A 649 -11.27 -8.88 5.41
CA ILE A 649 -12.37 -7.92 5.32
C ILE A 649 -12.05 -6.77 4.37
N ASP A 650 -13.07 -6.33 3.61
CA ASP A 650 -13.02 -5.08 2.84
C ASP A 650 -14.17 -4.18 3.27
N GLN A 651 -13.98 -2.87 3.21
CA GLN A 651 -14.98 -1.90 3.59
C GLN A 651 -15.53 -1.14 2.38
N GLN A 652 -16.83 -0.84 2.41
CA GLN A 652 -17.45 0.13 1.51
C GLN A 652 -18.25 1.17 2.31
N GLU A 653 -18.01 2.44 1.97
CA GLU A 653 -18.80 3.58 2.46
C GLU A 653 -20.04 3.79 1.57
N GLY A 654 -21.15 4.15 2.20
CA GLY A 654 -22.50 3.76 1.76
C GLY A 654 -23.13 4.38 0.50
N PHE A 655 -24.15 3.67 0.02
CA PHE A 655 -25.37 4.14 -0.67
C PHE A 655 -26.58 3.24 -0.30
N THR A 656 -26.33 1.96 0.06
CA THR A 656 -27.36 0.97 0.45
C THR A 656 -27.57 0.81 1.95
N SER A 657 -26.65 1.30 2.79
CA SER A 657 -26.75 1.26 4.26
C SER A 657 -26.44 2.63 4.85
N ASP A 658 -27.16 2.97 5.92
CA ASP A 658 -26.98 4.21 6.68
C ASP A 658 -25.80 4.13 7.68
N GLY A 659 -24.64 3.66 7.21
CA GLY A 659 -23.46 3.39 8.02
C GLY A 659 -22.28 2.87 7.19
N VAL A 660 -21.45 2.04 7.79
CA VAL A 660 -20.35 1.34 7.10
C VAL A 660 -20.76 -0.09 6.83
N THR A 661 -20.57 -0.55 5.59
CA THR A 661 -20.73 -1.97 5.25
C THR A 661 -19.35 -2.62 5.12
N THR A 662 -19.14 -3.67 5.90
CA THR A 662 -17.94 -4.49 5.88
C THR A 662 -18.26 -5.82 5.25
N LYS A 663 -17.49 -6.20 4.24
CA LYS A 663 -17.54 -7.50 3.58
C LYS A 663 -16.51 -8.40 4.22
N VAL A 664 -16.96 -9.52 4.80
CA VAL A 664 -16.08 -10.60 5.27
C VAL A 664 -16.00 -11.64 4.18
N ARG A 665 -14.80 -12.07 3.79
CA ARG A 665 -14.61 -13.12 2.80
C ARG A 665 -13.46 -14.06 3.13
N ILE A 666 -13.57 -15.29 2.64
CA ILE A 666 -12.53 -16.31 2.62
C ILE A 666 -12.56 -17.04 1.28
N ASP A 667 -11.38 -17.30 0.73
CA ASP A 667 -11.22 -18.01 -0.53
C ASP A 667 -10.65 -19.40 -0.27
N ALA A 668 -11.50 -20.42 -0.42
CA ALA A 668 -11.15 -21.81 -0.15
C ALA A 668 -11.64 -22.73 -1.27
N GLY A 669 -10.87 -23.76 -1.56
CA GLY A 669 -11.24 -24.84 -2.45
C GLY A 669 -10.95 -26.17 -1.78
N VAL A 670 -11.89 -27.11 -1.85
CA VAL A 670 -11.72 -28.44 -1.24
C VAL A 670 -11.88 -29.51 -2.32
N ALA A 671 -10.91 -30.41 -2.43
CA ALA A 671 -10.98 -31.53 -3.37
C ALA A 671 -10.29 -32.79 -2.83
N PRO A 672 -10.81 -33.99 -3.16
CA PRO A 672 -10.09 -35.24 -2.90
C PRO A 672 -8.89 -35.35 -3.86
N VAL A 673 -7.69 -35.59 -3.32
CA VAL A 673 -6.46 -35.72 -4.10
C VAL A 673 -6.08 -37.18 -4.34
N ASP A 674 -6.28 -38.06 -3.35
CA ASP A 674 -6.12 -39.52 -3.49
C ASP A 674 -7.14 -40.27 -2.62
N TYR A 675 -7.69 -41.35 -3.16
CA TYR A 675 -8.64 -42.23 -2.47
C TYR A 675 -7.96 -43.22 -1.53
N ARG A 676 -6.67 -43.51 -1.73
CA ARG A 676 -5.97 -44.61 -1.05
C ARG A 676 -5.75 -44.40 0.45
N GLY A 677 -5.70 -43.13 0.87
CA GLY A 677 -5.59 -42.74 2.27
C GLY A 677 -6.93 -42.72 3.01
N LEU A 678 -8.04 -43.00 2.33
CA LEU A 678 -9.39 -42.95 2.87
C LEU A 678 -10.04 -44.33 2.79
N LEU A 679 -10.84 -44.69 3.78
CA LEU A 679 -11.65 -45.91 3.80
C LEU A 679 -13.03 -45.57 4.35
N ARG A 680 -14.09 -46.04 3.69
CA ARG A 680 -15.47 -45.99 4.21
C ARG A 680 -15.89 -47.36 4.71
N VAL A 681 -16.56 -47.37 5.86
CA VAL A 681 -17.18 -48.56 6.44
C VAL A 681 -18.67 -48.31 6.58
N GLU A 682 -19.47 -49.13 5.88
CA GLU A 682 -20.93 -49.12 5.96
C GLU A 682 -21.40 -50.32 6.79
N ALA A 683 -22.30 -50.13 7.74
CA ALA A 683 -22.86 -51.25 8.51
C ALA A 683 -23.85 -52.10 7.70
#